data_AF-A0A517SFB5-F1
#
_entry.id   AF-A0A517SFB5-F1
#
_cell.length_a   1.000
_cell.length_b   1.000
_cell.length_c   1.000
_cell.angle_alpha   90.00
_cell.angle_beta   90.00
_cell.angle_gamma   90.00
#
_symmetry.space_group_name_H-M   'P 1'
#
loop_
_entity.id
_entity.type
_entity.pdbx_description
1 polymer ?
#
loop_
_entity_poly.entity_id
_entity_poly.type
_entity_poly.pdbx_seq_one_letter_code
_entity_poly.pdbx_strand_id
1 'polypeptide(L)'
;MVASGKFWRLFFWAILLLPSMAGGLAFAQDPMPPAETPATPPSPEEAAGLVSLPKIQDVPYPSTEELLRGQARDWTILTTDEVIVSESIAPRPATLDQLEAAFKAKEKERRGKTGEELETFKRELDDLRYVNLILPGPPPLDVRVLRNKIARIIHHEDHMLLRVDTLLQEKNIELANELLTQLQRQWPDWPGLAERLQAFLFADASERLAAGDAEACLMLAAELKSRKPDYPGLADLAGRATEQLVRSAQEAGDHIRARYYLMRLDDLFADHPVFQQLSQGYATQAQSLMNEAVTQGKAGKFAEAATLATEAVKAWPRLAALKAPHKAATERYQRLVVGVVRLPGAPKATPFLSEADLRAERLVRHRLFEIDDYRGGVSHYRTAYLDEWEPFDLGRRMKFSLSQTRQPWEAQPAANATQIVAGLTDALDATSPAYDERLASYLKSVTLSSPSEFEVTFARVPVRIESAMRATPLSAVPAVDGDGTLKPVAFEKDSGTSAALPGGFPLVSANEKQVTFRRAIPEPNGLDRYHITEIIEKRYDNHERALRALEEGEVAMLPNLPDWIIRRLRGNKEFEKQYFVQKYAMPTTHVIQLNPRSRSLGFRELRRALFQAIDRERLLYEIVLRDQELADQSKELTRLTRERPAGDADLEKLKVELRDRKATSHGRVTNSPFPQFSYAVSPRLPEQPFDLSSSVAMTIAVAQQMGGTIPILRMAVPPEEIPQAIAKRLVTVWGRVGINVEIVGEEEADSWDLAYRTLQLEEPITDLWTFLTVQPHARVEDLAPFPDWLKQELIALDRSSDWNRAVELCQTLHRHLWSDMRFIPLWELDGYLIYRKQVRGVPQEPLHCYEQIDRWNVEAWYANDAN
;
A
#
# COMPACT_ATOMS: atom_id res chain seq x y z
N MET A 1 13.38 28.49 -17.51
CA MET A 1 13.64 27.42 -18.50
C MET A 1 12.32 26.69 -18.70
N VAL A 2 11.34 27.22 -19.43
CA VAL A 2 11.19 27.34 -20.89
C VAL A 2 11.26 25.99 -21.62
N ALA A 3 10.08 25.42 -21.89
CA ALA A 3 9.67 24.77 -23.14
C ALA A 3 8.14 24.54 -23.04
N SER A 4 7.25 25.48 -23.38
CA SER A 4 6.75 25.90 -24.70
C SER A 4 6.24 24.76 -25.60
N GLY A 5 4.92 24.73 -25.84
CA GLY A 5 4.30 23.90 -26.87
C GLY A 5 2.77 23.92 -26.85
N LYS A 6 2.15 25.06 -27.20
CA LYS A 6 0.73 25.19 -27.58
C LYS A 6 0.55 24.84 -29.07
N PHE A 7 -0.64 24.35 -29.44
CA PHE A 7 -1.48 24.65 -30.64
C PHE A 7 -2.33 23.40 -30.99
N TRP A 8 -3.66 23.36 -30.76
CA TRP A 8 -4.84 23.90 -31.46
C TRP A 8 -5.50 22.92 -32.47
N ARG A 9 -6.76 22.59 -32.13
CA ARG A 9 -7.97 22.18 -32.88
C ARG A 9 -7.92 21.70 -34.36
N LEU A 10 -8.60 20.55 -34.54
CA LEU A 10 -9.66 20.18 -35.52
C LEU A 10 -9.40 20.24 -37.04
N PHE A 11 -9.59 19.07 -37.64
CA PHE A 11 -10.30 18.74 -38.90
C PHE A 11 -10.01 19.53 -40.20
N PHE A 12 -9.60 18.79 -41.24
CA PHE A 12 -9.89 19.07 -42.65
C PHE A 12 -10.23 17.72 -43.33
N TRP A 13 -11.46 17.50 -43.81
CA TRP A 13 -12.06 17.85 -45.12
C TRP A 13 -11.86 16.79 -46.21
N ALA A 14 -12.98 16.29 -46.73
CA ALA A 14 -13.17 15.84 -48.10
C ALA A 14 -14.54 16.43 -48.48
N ILE A 15 -14.76 17.18 -49.56
CA ILE A 15 -14.32 17.01 -50.94
C ILE A 15 -14.27 18.40 -51.61
N LEU A 16 -13.20 18.69 -52.35
CA LEU A 16 -13.12 19.77 -53.33
C LEU A 16 -13.34 19.18 -54.73
N LEU A 17 -14.31 19.74 -55.45
CA LEU A 17 -14.32 20.12 -56.88
C LEU A 17 -13.60 19.26 -57.91
N LEU A 18 -14.28 19.06 -59.06
CA LEU A 18 -13.70 19.28 -60.39
C LEU A 18 -14.81 19.72 -61.41
N PRO A 19 -14.44 20.37 -62.53
CA PRO A 19 -14.99 21.66 -62.96
C PRO A 19 -15.31 21.63 -64.48
N SER A 20 -15.17 22.80 -65.16
CA SER A 20 -15.23 23.03 -66.62
C SER A 20 -16.64 23.13 -67.20
N MET A 21 -17.02 24.10 -68.04
CA MET A 21 -16.40 25.19 -68.80
C MET A 21 -17.57 26.11 -69.21
N ALA A 22 -17.52 27.44 -69.19
CA ALA A 22 -17.00 28.38 -70.20
C ALA A 22 -18.00 29.57 -70.11
N GLY A 23 -17.65 30.85 -70.10
CA GLY A 23 -16.52 31.51 -70.71
C GLY A 23 -17.03 32.39 -71.86
N GLY A 24 -17.28 33.67 -71.59
CA GLY A 24 -17.31 34.73 -72.59
C GLY A 24 -18.68 35.37 -72.87
N LEU A 25 -18.79 36.66 -72.52
CA LEU A 25 -19.31 37.80 -73.31
C LEU A 25 -19.14 39.04 -72.40
N ALA A 26 -18.16 39.91 -72.67
CA ALA A 26 -18.15 40.99 -73.66
C ALA A 26 -18.91 42.26 -73.21
N PHE A 27 -18.11 43.32 -73.12
CA PHE A 27 -18.34 44.69 -72.68
C PHE A 27 -19.14 45.54 -73.67
N ALA A 28 -19.68 46.67 -73.18
CA ALA A 28 -19.67 48.03 -73.79
C ALA A 28 -20.99 48.79 -73.49
N GLN A 29 -21.07 50.11 -73.32
CA GLN A 29 -20.12 51.23 -73.19
C GLN A 29 -20.98 52.49 -72.88
N ASP A 30 -20.50 53.33 -71.93
CA ASP A 30 -20.35 54.82 -71.91
C ASP A 30 -21.46 55.78 -72.44
N PRO A 31 -21.45 57.11 -72.12
CA PRO A 31 -20.60 57.90 -71.21
C PRO A 31 -21.38 58.86 -70.22
N MET A 32 -20.62 59.56 -69.37
CA MET A 32 -21.01 60.58 -68.36
C MET A 32 -21.80 61.81 -68.85
N PRO A 33 -22.49 62.51 -67.91
CA PRO A 33 -22.25 63.94 -67.67
C PRO A 33 -22.11 64.33 -66.17
N PRO A 34 -21.69 65.58 -65.86
CA PRO A 34 -21.14 65.98 -64.57
C PRO A 34 -22.11 66.72 -63.61
N ALA A 35 -21.62 66.89 -62.38
CA ALA A 35 -21.80 67.96 -61.37
C ALA A 35 -23.12 68.76 -61.28
N GLU A 36 -23.67 68.85 -60.07
CA GLU A 36 -24.07 70.14 -59.47
C GLU A 36 -24.29 70.02 -57.95
N THR A 37 -24.11 71.16 -57.26
CA THR A 37 -24.23 71.34 -55.80
C THR A 37 -25.69 71.75 -55.44
N PRO A 38 -25.99 72.10 -54.19
CA PRO A 38 -26.99 71.49 -53.32
C PRO A 38 -28.45 71.99 -53.49
N ALA A 39 -29.44 71.22 -53.01
CA ALA A 39 -30.80 71.71 -52.78
C ALA A 39 -31.37 71.26 -51.41
N THR A 40 -31.53 72.29 -50.58
CA THR A 40 -32.36 72.56 -49.38
C THR A 40 -33.56 71.62 -49.12
N PRO A 41 -33.94 71.39 -47.84
CA PRO A 41 -34.64 70.17 -47.39
C PRO A 41 -36.16 70.23 -47.58
N PRO A 42 -36.86 69.07 -47.53
CA PRO A 42 -38.29 69.06 -47.33
C PRO A 42 -38.67 69.22 -45.84
N SER A 43 -39.86 69.78 -45.65
CA SER A 43 -40.53 70.22 -44.42
C SER A 43 -40.99 69.07 -43.49
N PRO A 44 -41.22 69.32 -42.19
CA PRO A 44 -41.46 68.31 -41.15
C PRO A 44 -42.93 67.84 -41.08
N GLU A 45 -43.48 67.30 -42.17
CA GLU A 45 -44.87 66.76 -42.18
C GLU A 45 -45.03 65.31 -42.71
N GLU A 46 -43.98 64.60 -43.12
CA GLU A 46 -44.13 63.23 -43.72
C GLU A 46 -43.46 62.06 -42.97
N ALA A 47 -43.12 62.20 -41.69
CA ALA A 47 -42.51 61.10 -40.90
C ALA A 47 -43.37 60.63 -39.70
N ALA A 48 -44.70 60.79 -39.75
CA ALA A 48 -45.63 60.18 -38.81
C ALA A 48 -46.10 58.79 -39.30
N GLY A 49 -45.17 57.83 -39.33
CA GLY A 49 -45.48 56.41 -39.41
C GLY A 49 -45.17 55.76 -38.06
N LEU A 50 -46.19 55.47 -37.25
CA LEU A 50 -46.06 54.79 -35.97
C LEU A 50 -45.43 53.40 -36.18
N VAL A 51 -44.13 53.26 -35.90
CA VAL A 51 -43.50 51.97 -35.61
C VAL A 51 -44.03 51.55 -34.25
N SER A 52 -45.11 50.76 -34.22
CA SER A 52 -45.59 50.16 -32.97
C SER A 52 -44.54 49.19 -32.47
N LEU A 53 -44.08 49.35 -31.23
CA LEU A 53 -43.14 48.42 -30.62
C LEU A 53 -43.81 47.05 -30.45
N PRO A 54 -43.07 45.94 -30.61
CA PRO A 54 -43.62 44.61 -30.43
C PRO A 54 -44.06 44.43 -28.96
N LYS A 55 -45.19 43.76 -28.76
CA LYS A 55 -45.62 43.34 -27.42
C LYS A 55 -44.75 42.18 -26.96
N ILE A 56 -44.59 42.02 -25.65
CA ILE A 56 -43.76 40.96 -25.04
C ILE A 56 -44.09 39.53 -25.53
N GLN A 57 -45.33 39.28 -25.93
CA GLN A 57 -45.82 37.98 -26.39
C GLN A 57 -45.33 37.63 -27.80
N ASP A 58 -45.01 38.65 -28.59
CA ASP A 58 -44.65 38.52 -30.00
C ASP A 58 -43.12 38.47 -30.21
N VAL A 59 -42.34 38.69 -29.15
CA VAL A 59 -40.87 38.64 -29.19
C VAL A 59 -40.41 37.22 -28.85
N PRO A 60 -39.72 36.51 -29.77
CA PRO A 60 -39.20 35.18 -29.48
C PRO A 60 -38.15 35.23 -28.37
N TYR A 61 -38.24 34.30 -27.44
CA TYR A 61 -37.28 34.19 -26.34
C TYR A 61 -35.90 33.73 -26.87
N PRO A 62 -34.78 34.28 -26.37
CA PRO A 62 -33.45 33.93 -26.88
C PRO A 62 -33.13 32.43 -26.75
N SER A 63 -32.49 31.87 -27.77
CA SER A 63 -32.01 30.48 -27.74
C SER A 63 -30.77 30.32 -26.84
N THR A 64 -30.49 29.09 -26.41
CA THR A 64 -29.31 28.79 -25.57
C THR A 64 -28.00 29.18 -26.25
N GLU A 65 -27.87 28.96 -27.57
CA GLU A 65 -26.66 29.32 -28.32
C GLU A 65 -26.47 30.85 -28.41
N GLU A 66 -27.56 31.59 -28.61
CA GLU A 66 -27.53 33.06 -28.60
C GLU A 66 -27.16 33.62 -27.22
N LEU A 67 -27.60 32.99 -26.14
CA LEU A 67 -27.27 33.42 -24.78
C LEU A 67 -25.80 33.14 -24.39
N LEU A 68 -25.21 32.05 -24.91
CA LEU A 68 -23.82 31.68 -24.65
C LEU A 68 -22.82 32.43 -25.55
N ARG A 69 -23.13 32.60 -26.85
CA ARG A 69 -22.20 33.10 -27.87
C ARG A 69 -22.57 34.46 -28.47
N GLY A 70 -23.81 34.91 -28.31
CA GLY A 70 -24.30 36.17 -28.83
C GLY A 70 -23.83 37.38 -28.01
N GLN A 71 -24.11 38.58 -28.53
CA GLN A 71 -23.95 39.82 -27.76
C GLN A 71 -25.01 39.91 -26.67
N ALA A 72 -24.62 40.40 -25.49
CA ALA A 72 -25.53 40.52 -24.35
C ALA A 72 -26.64 41.54 -24.64
N ARG A 73 -27.90 41.09 -24.60
CA ARG A 73 -29.08 41.90 -24.90
C ARG A 73 -30.01 41.96 -23.69
N ASP A 74 -30.41 43.18 -23.34
CA ASP A 74 -31.33 43.46 -22.24
C ASP A 74 -32.70 43.84 -22.81
N TRP A 75 -33.78 43.40 -22.16
CA TRP A 75 -35.15 43.73 -22.53
C TRP A 75 -35.70 44.78 -21.56
N THR A 76 -36.00 45.97 -22.08
CA THR A 76 -36.72 47.01 -21.33
C THR A 76 -38.20 46.92 -21.65
N ILE A 77 -39.01 46.55 -20.65
CA ILE A 77 -40.46 46.39 -20.80
C ILE A 77 -41.12 47.67 -20.31
N LEU A 78 -41.89 48.32 -21.18
CA LEU A 78 -42.63 49.54 -20.86
C LEU A 78 -43.93 49.23 -20.13
N THR A 79 -44.53 50.24 -19.49
CA THR A 79 -45.85 50.14 -18.83
C THR A 79 -47.00 49.80 -19.80
N THR A 80 -46.75 49.83 -21.11
CA THR A 80 -47.68 49.50 -22.20
C THR A 80 -47.55 48.06 -22.71
N ASP A 81 -46.76 47.21 -22.05
CA ASP A 81 -46.37 45.84 -22.47
C ASP A 81 -45.52 45.77 -23.75
N GLU A 82 -45.03 46.91 -24.23
CA GLU A 82 -44.10 47.02 -25.35
C GLU A 82 -42.65 46.74 -24.90
N VAL A 83 -41.87 46.05 -25.73
CA VAL A 83 -40.50 45.65 -25.41
C VAL A 83 -39.49 46.37 -26.30
N ILE A 84 -38.46 46.93 -25.66
CA ILE A 84 -37.29 47.49 -26.32
C ILE A 84 -36.11 46.55 -26.05
N VAL A 85 -35.55 45.94 -27.10
CA VAL A 85 -34.34 45.11 -27.01
C VAL A 85 -33.12 46.01 -27.25
N SER A 86 -32.26 46.14 -26.25
CA SER A 86 -31.07 46.99 -26.29
C SER A 86 -29.80 46.19 -26.02
N GLU A 87 -28.64 46.81 -26.25
CA GLU A 87 -27.38 46.34 -25.67
C GLU A 87 -27.41 46.42 -24.13
N SER A 88 -26.34 45.94 -23.51
CA SER A 88 -26.16 45.86 -22.06
C SER A 88 -26.35 47.21 -21.33
N ILE A 89 -27.33 47.25 -20.42
CA ILE A 89 -27.67 48.40 -19.58
C ILE A 89 -26.84 48.40 -18.29
N ALA A 90 -26.41 49.58 -17.84
CA ALA A 90 -25.74 49.79 -16.55
C ALA A 90 -26.48 50.86 -15.72
N PRO A 91 -26.47 50.77 -14.38
CA PRO A 91 -25.82 49.76 -13.54
C PRO A 91 -26.63 48.44 -13.41
N ARG A 92 -25.96 47.29 -13.25
CA ARG A 92 -26.57 45.94 -13.11
C ARG A 92 -26.07 45.21 -11.86
N PRO A 93 -26.84 44.29 -11.24
CA PRO A 93 -28.26 43.97 -11.46
C PRO A 93 -29.21 45.02 -10.84
N ALA A 94 -30.52 44.91 -11.08
CA ALA A 94 -31.56 45.78 -10.48
C ALA A 94 -31.40 47.29 -10.81
N THR A 95 -31.17 47.59 -12.08
CA THR A 95 -30.93 48.94 -12.61
C THR A 95 -31.90 50.00 -12.10
N LEU A 96 -33.20 49.70 -12.09
CA LEU A 96 -34.25 50.67 -11.70
C LEU A 96 -34.16 51.04 -10.22
N ASP A 97 -33.93 50.05 -9.34
CA ASP A 97 -33.80 50.25 -7.90
C ASP A 97 -32.52 51.03 -7.56
N GLN A 98 -31.41 50.70 -8.24
CA GLN A 98 -30.15 51.44 -8.08
C GLN A 98 -30.28 52.90 -8.52
N LEU A 99 -30.94 53.15 -9.66
CA LEU A 99 -31.20 54.51 -10.14
C LEU A 99 -32.15 55.26 -9.21
N GLU A 100 -33.13 54.59 -8.60
CA GLU A 100 -34.01 55.22 -7.60
C GLU A 100 -33.26 55.56 -6.31
N ALA A 101 -32.41 54.67 -5.82
CA ALA A 101 -31.55 54.93 -4.66
C ALA A 101 -30.58 56.08 -4.94
N ALA A 102 -29.94 56.10 -6.11
CA ALA A 102 -29.05 57.16 -6.55
C ALA A 102 -29.78 58.50 -6.68
N PHE A 103 -30.99 58.50 -7.24
CA PHE A 103 -31.84 59.68 -7.35
C PHE A 103 -32.19 60.24 -5.96
N LYS A 104 -32.64 59.40 -5.03
CA LYS A 104 -32.95 59.80 -3.64
C LYS A 104 -31.70 60.26 -2.87
N ALA A 105 -30.54 59.67 -3.12
CA ALA A 105 -29.28 60.07 -2.50
C ALA A 105 -28.83 61.46 -2.99
N LYS A 106 -28.81 61.66 -4.31
CA LYS A 106 -28.52 62.97 -4.93
C LYS A 106 -29.49 64.04 -4.46
N GLU A 107 -30.79 63.74 -4.35
CA GLU A 107 -31.78 64.72 -3.88
C GLU A 107 -31.44 65.29 -2.49
N LYS A 108 -30.85 64.48 -1.59
CA LYS A 108 -30.42 64.91 -0.25
C LYS A 108 -29.20 65.85 -0.27
N GLU A 109 -28.34 65.76 -1.29
CA GLU A 109 -27.15 66.61 -1.47
C GLU A 109 -27.47 68.03 -1.96
N ARG A 110 -28.75 68.34 -2.21
CA ARG A 110 -29.18 69.66 -2.69
C ARG A 110 -28.86 70.81 -1.73
N ARG A 111 -28.66 70.53 -0.43
CA ARG A 111 -28.40 71.57 0.59
C ARG A 111 -26.98 72.15 0.43
N GLY A 112 -26.90 73.45 0.09
CA GLY A 112 -25.67 74.25 0.18
C GLY A 112 -24.93 74.53 -1.12
N LYS A 113 -25.37 74.01 -2.27
CA LYS A 113 -24.73 74.24 -3.60
C LYS A 113 -25.18 75.58 -4.22
N THR A 114 -24.26 76.36 -4.79
CA THR A 114 -24.55 77.66 -5.45
C THR A 114 -23.73 77.85 -6.73
N GLY A 115 -24.27 78.53 -7.74
CA GLY A 115 -23.55 78.82 -8.99
C GLY A 115 -23.48 77.63 -9.96
N GLU A 116 -22.32 77.41 -10.59
CA GLU A 116 -22.10 76.30 -11.54
C GLU A 116 -22.38 74.91 -10.92
N GLU A 117 -22.10 74.74 -9.62
CA GLU A 117 -22.34 73.50 -8.87
C GLU A 117 -23.83 73.14 -8.74
N LEU A 118 -24.74 74.13 -8.81
CA LEU A 118 -26.18 73.89 -8.80
C LEU A 118 -26.68 73.44 -10.18
N GLU A 119 -26.10 73.97 -11.26
CA GLU A 119 -26.47 73.62 -12.62
C GLU A 119 -25.95 72.24 -13.02
N THR A 120 -24.73 71.87 -12.61
CA THR A 120 -24.22 70.50 -12.76
C THR A 120 -25.06 69.50 -11.97
N PHE A 121 -25.40 69.84 -10.72
CA PHE A 121 -26.29 69.02 -9.89
C PHE A 121 -27.67 68.80 -10.52
N LYS A 122 -28.29 69.84 -11.09
CA LYS A 122 -29.58 69.72 -11.77
C LYS A 122 -29.50 68.79 -12.99
N ARG A 123 -28.43 68.89 -13.79
CA ARG A 123 -28.21 68.01 -14.96
C ARG A 123 -28.04 66.56 -14.54
N GLU A 124 -27.20 66.29 -13.56
CA GLU A 124 -26.98 64.94 -13.03
C GLU A 124 -28.25 64.33 -12.42
N LEU A 125 -29.06 65.15 -11.74
CA LEU A 125 -30.34 64.71 -11.15
C LEU A 125 -31.41 64.47 -12.22
N ASP A 126 -31.41 65.23 -13.31
CA ASP A 126 -32.30 65.03 -14.45
C ASP A 126 -31.87 63.79 -15.27
N ASP A 127 -30.58 63.55 -15.46
CA ASP A 127 -30.05 62.35 -16.12
C ASP A 127 -30.48 61.06 -15.39
N LEU A 128 -30.55 61.07 -14.05
CA LEU A 128 -31.02 59.93 -13.24
C LEU A 128 -32.53 59.63 -13.39
N ARG A 129 -33.29 60.48 -14.09
CA ARG A 129 -34.71 60.21 -14.43
C ARG A 129 -34.87 59.36 -15.68
N TYR A 130 -33.80 59.21 -16.46
CA TYR A 130 -33.79 58.46 -17.71
C TYR A 130 -32.93 57.20 -17.58
N VAL A 131 -33.30 56.16 -18.32
CA VAL A 131 -32.45 55.02 -18.60
C VAL A 131 -31.96 55.18 -20.04
N ASN A 132 -30.65 55.19 -20.23
CA ASN A 132 -30.03 55.25 -21.55
C ASN A 132 -29.96 53.83 -22.13
N LEU A 133 -30.59 53.63 -23.28
CA LEU A 133 -30.62 52.37 -24.01
C LEU A 133 -29.86 52.54 -25.32
N ILE A 134 -29.06 51.55 -25.69
CA ILE A 134 -28.38 51.51 -26.99
C ILE A 134 -29.11 50.48 -27.85
N LEU A 135 -29.80 50.92 -28.90
CA LEU A 135 -30.50 50.02 -29.80
C LEU A 135 -29.54 49.37 -30.79
N PRO A 136 -29.59 48.04 -30.99
CA PRO A 136 -28.71 47.33 -31.90
C PRO A 136 -29.04 47.68 -33.37
N GLY A 137 -28.03 48.12 -34.12
CA GLY A 137 -28.12 48.44 -35.55
C GLY A 137 -26.87 49.20 -36.04
N PRO A 138 -26.59 49.28 -37.35
CA PRO A 138 -25.54 50.15 -37.88
C PRO A 138 -26.14 51.47 -38.43
N PRO A 139 -25.96 52.63 -37.77
CA PRO A 139 -25.25 52.87 -36.51
C PRO A 139 -26.11 52.58 -35.26
N PRO A 140 -25.49 52.26 -34.09
CA PRO A 140 -26.23 52.05 -32.85
C PRO A 140 -26.90 53.35 -32.43
N LEU A 141 -28.15 53.26 -31.96
CA LEU A 141 -28.95 54.44 -31.63
C LEU A 141 -29.10 54.57 -30.12
N ASP A 142 -28.63 55.70 -29.58
CA ASP A 142 -28.84 56.06 -28.17
C ASP A 142 -30.26 56.61 -27.95
N VAL A 143 -31.04 55.92 -27.13
CA VAL A 143 -32.42 56.29 -26.79
C VAL A 143 -32.54 56.48 -25.28
N ARG A 144 -33.12 57.62 -24.87
CA ARG A 144 -33.41 57.90 -23.45
C ARG A 144 -34.87 57.59 -23.14
N VAL A 145 -35.09 56.66 -22.22
CA VAL A 145 -36.45 56.30 -21.78
C VAL A 145 -36.67 56.79 -20.35
N LEU A 146 -37.81 57.44 -20.10
CA LEU A 146 -38.17 57.88 -18.75
C LEU A 146 -38.37 56.67 -17.83
N ARG A 147 -37.72 56.67 -16.67
CA ARG A 147 -37.76 55.57 -15.70
C ARG A 147 -39.18 55.19 -15.28
N ASN A 148 -40.09 56.16 -15.13
CA ASN A 148 -41.48 55.93 -14.74
C ASN A 148 -42.36 55.29 -15.83
N LYS A 149 -41.85 55.18 -17.07
CA LYS A 149 -42.50 54.47 -18.18
C LYS A 149 -41.99 53.04 -18.33
N ILE A 150 -40.98 52.64 -17.56
CA ILE A 150 -40.41 51.29 -17.57
C ILE A 150 -41.09 50.49 -16.46
N ALA A 151 -41.73 49.38 -16.83
CA ALA A 151 -42.34 48.46 -15.89
C ALA A 151 -41.28 47.56 -15.24
N ARG A 152 -40.36 46.99 -16.04
CA ARG A 152 -39.22 46.19 -15.57
C ARG A 152 -38.14 46.06 -16.65
N ILE A 153 -36.93 45.70 -16.24
CA ILE A 153 -35.82 45.37 -17.13
C ILE A 153 -35.45 43.91 -16.88
N ILE A 154 -35.32 43.12 -17.94
CA ILE A 154 -34.79 41.75 -17.89
C ILE A 154 -33.40 41.81 -18.51
N HIS A 155 -32.36 41.60 -17.70
CA HIS A 155 -30.99 41.59 -18.21
C HIS A 155 -30.67 40.30 -18.94
N HIS A 156 -29.61 40.31 -19.74
CA HIS A 156 -29.08 39.10 -20.39
C HIS A 156 -28.85 37.96 -19.39
N GLU A 157 -28.32 38.27 -18.21
CA GLU A 157 -28.08 37.30 -17.14
C GLU A 157 -29.39 36.72 -16.57
N ASP A 158 -30.46 37.52 -16.46
CA ASP A 158 -31.79 37.06 -16.08
C ASP A 158 -32.38 36.14 -17.16
N HIS A 159 -32.11 36.46 -18.44
CA HIS A 159 -32.51 35.60 -19.54
C HIS A 159 -31.83 34.23 -19.50
N MET A 160 -30.55 34.20 -19.12
CA MET A 160 -29.81 32.95 -18.89
C MET A 160 -30.43 32.13 -17.74
N LEU A 161 -30.80 32.75 -16.61
CA LEU A 161 -31.43 32.05 -15.49
C LEU A 161 -32.81 31.48 -15.84
N LEU A 162 -33.65 32.24 -16.54
CA LEU A 162 -34.96 31.77 -17.02
C LEU A 162 -34.81 30.64 -18.06
N ARG A 163 -33.76 30.68 -18.89
CA ARG A 163 -33.46 29.58 -19.82
C ARG A 163 -33.00 28.33 -19.09
N VAL A 164 -32.20 28.48 -18.03
CA VAL A 164 -31.82 27.37 -17.14
C VAL A 164 -33.08 26.71 -16.57
N ASP A 165 -34.06 27.48 -16.08
CA ASP A 165 -35.32 26.92 -15.56
C ASP A 165 -36.04 26.04 -16.61
N THR A 166 -36.02 26.46 -17.88
CA THR A 166 -36.60 25.69 -19.00
C THR A 166 -35.78 24.44 -19.31
N LEU A 167 -34.45 24.55 -19.37
CA LEU A 167 -33.55 23.43 -19.65
C LEU A 167 -33.62 22.36 -18.56
N LEU A 168 -33.79 22.75 -17.30
CA LEU A 168 -34.00 21.81 -16.19
C LEU A 168 -35.32 21.04 -16.33
N GLN A 169 -36.39 21.69 -16.80
CA GLN A 169 -37.67 21.03 -17.10
C GLN A 169 -37.55 20.06 -18.30
N GLU A 170 -36.77 20.45 -19.32
CA GLU A 170 -36.45 19.62 -20.49
C GLU A 170 -35.44 18.49 -20.18
N LYS A 171 -34.90 18.43 -18.94
CA LYS A 171 -33.83 17.51 -18.51
C LYS A 171 -32.52 17.66 -19.28
N ASN A 172 -32.27 18.82 -19.87
CA ASN A 172 -31.02 19.12 -20.55
C ASN A 172 -29.99 19.70 -19.58
N ILE A 173 -29.40 18.80 -18.77
CA ILE A 173 -28.49 19.14 -17.68
C ILE A 173 -27.17 19.75 -18.19
N GLU A 174 -26.64 19.27 -19.32
CA GLU A 174 -25.37 19.74 -19.87
C GLU A 174 -25.40 21.23 -20.24
N LEU A 175 -26.41 21.64 -21.01
CA LEU A 175 -26.57 23.04 -21.42
C LEU A 175 -26.93 23.95 -20.24
N ALA A 176 -27.71 23.45 -19.27
CA ALA A 176 -28.00 24.19 -18.04
C ALA A 176 -26.72 24.47 -17.25
N ASN A 177 -25.81 23.49 -17.16
CA ASN A 177 -24.53 23.63 -16.47
C ASN A 177 -23.62 24.65 -17.16
N GLU A 178 -23.57 24.68 -18.50
CA GLU A 178 -22.77 25.65 -19.25
C GLU A 178 -23.20 27.09 -18.95
N LEU A 179 -24.52 27.35 -19.01
CA LEU A 179 -25.08 28.67 -18.69
C LEU A 179 -24.77 29.07 -17.23
N LEU A 180 -24.98 28.17 -16.28
CA LEU A 180 -24.74 28.41 -14.86
C LEU A 180 -23.26 28.64 -14.56
N THR A 181 -22.36 27.87 -15.17
CA THR A 181 -20.90 28.01 -14.98
C THR A 181 -20.40 29.35 -15.51
N GLN A 182 -20.92 29.81 -16.66
CA GLN A 182 -20.59 31.11 -17.21
C GLN A 182 -21.08 32.24 -16.29
N LEU A 183 -22.32 32.19 -15.83
CA LEU A 183 -22.89 33.15 -14.88
C LEU A 183 -22.09 33.19 -13.58
N GLN A 184 -21.81 32.04 -12.98
CA GLN A 184 -21.07 31.96 -11.72
C GLN A 184 -19.65 32.53 -11.83
N ARG A 185 -19.00 32.37 -12.99
CA ARG A 185 -17.65 32.89 -13.23
C ARG A 185 -17.61 34.41 -13.41
N GLN A 186 -18.63 34.98 -14.02
CA GLN A 186 -18.68 36.42 -14.35
C GLN A 186 -19.39 37.24 -13.25
N TRP A 187 -20.43 36.67 -12.66
CA TRP A 187 -21.36 37.34 -11.73
C TRP A 187 -21.78 36.39 -10.58
N PRO A 188 -20.87 36.10 -9.63
CA PRO A 188 -21.13 35.11 -8.57
C PRO A 188 -22.29 35.49 -7.63
N ASP A 189 -22.54 36.79 -7.45
CA ASP A 189 -23.57 37.32 -6.53
C ASP A 189 -24.87 37.75 -7.27
N TRP A 190 -25.09 37.26 -8.50
CA TRP A 190 -26.30 37.63 -9.26
C TRP A 190 -27.58 37.12 -8.56
N PRO A 191 -28.61 37.98 -8.38
CA PRO A 191 -29.87 37.60 -7.74
C PRO A 191 -30.51 36.39 -8.42
N GLY A 192 -30.90 35.39 -7.62
CA GLY A 192 -31.55 34.18 -8.12
C GLY A 192 -30.60 33.08 -8.63
N LEU A 193 -29.31 33.37 -8.84
CA LEU A 193 -28.33 32.37 -9.30
C LEU A 193 -28.20 31.20 -8.30
N ALA A 194 -28.14 31.50 -7.00
CA ALA A 194 -28.00 30.48 -5.96
C ALA A 194 -29.16 29.48 -5.96
N GLU A 195 -30.38 29.95 -6.20
CA GLU A 195 -31.58 29.11 -6.27
C GLU A 195 -31.56 28.20 -7.49
N ARG A 196 -31.12 28.70 -8.65
CA ARG A 196 -30.99 27.91 -9.89
C ARG A 196 -29.86 26.89 -9.79
N LEU A 197 -28.75 27.23 -9.14
CA LEU A 197 -27.69 26.26 -8.83
C LEU A 197 -28.20 25.13 -7.94
N GLN A 198 -29.02 25.44 -6.93
CA GLN A 198 -29.64 24.43 -6.07
C GLN A 198 -30.62 23.53 -6.86
N ALA A 199 -31.45 24.12 -7.72
CA ALA A 199 -32.37 23.37 -8.58
C ALA A 199 -31.62 22.48 -9.60
N PHE A 200 -30.52 22.99 -10.16
CA PHE A 200 -29.63 22.24 -11.04
C PHE A 200 -29.01 21.03 -10.33
N LEU A 201 -28.44 21.22 -9.13
CA LEU A 201 -27.85 20.11 -8.35
C LEU A 201 -28.88 19.01 -8.07
N PHE A 202 -30.11 19.39 -7.75
CA PHE A 202 -31.20 18.43 -7.52
C PHE A 202 -31.59 17.67 -8.80
N ALA A 203 -31.68 18.38 -9.94
CA ALA A 203 -32.02 17.80 -11.23
C ALA A 203 -30.91 16.87 -11.75
N ASP A 204 -29.63 17.28 -11.68
CA ASP A 204 -28.49 16.44 -12.05
C ASP A 204 -28.43 15.20 -11.15
N ALA A 205 -28.55 15.34 -9.83
CA ALA A 205 -28.58 14.19 -8.92
C ALA A 205 -29.71 13.20 -9.26
N SER A 206 -30.89 13.72 -9.62
CA SER A 206 -32.04 12.90 -10.03
C SER A 206 -31.77 12.12 -11.32
N GLU A 207 -31.16 12.77 -12.31
CA GLU A 207 -30.79 12.11 -13.59
C GLU A 207 -29.66 11.10 -13.41
N ARG A 208 -28.66 11.38 -12.55
CA ARG A 208 -27.59 10.43 -12.20
C ARG A 208 -28.16 9.16 -11.57
N LEU A 209 -29.13 9.31 -10.64
CA LEU A 209 -29.81 8.18 -10.04
C LEU A 209 -30.58 7.36 -11.08
N ALA A 210 -31.29 8.02 -12.00
CA ALA A 210 -32.01 7.35 -13.08
C ALA A 210 -31.07 6.60 -14.04
N ALA A 211 -29.86 7.12 -14.26
CA ALA A 211 -28.81 6.47 -15.04
C ALA A 211 -28.10 5.31 -14.30
N GLY A 212 -28.44 5.07 -13.03
CA GLY A 212 -27.84 4.02 -12.19
C GLY A 212 -26.58 4.45 -11.43
N ASP A 213 -26.15 5.72 -11.56
CA ASP A 213 -25.01 6.27 -10.84
C ASP A 213 -25.45 6.87 -9.49
N ALA A 214 -25.77 5.95 -8.56
CA ALA A 214 -26.23 6.32 -7.23
C ALA A 214 -25.12 6.95 -6.36
N GLU A 215 -23.83 6.69 -6.63
CA GLU A 215 -22.73 7.33 -5.90
C GLU A 215 -22.62 8.82 -6.23
N ALA A 216 -22.66 9.18 -7.53
CA ALA A 216 -22.67 10.57 -7.94
C ALA A 216 -23.90 11.30 -7.41
N CYS A 217 -25.06 10.65 -7.42
CA CYS A 217 -26.29 11.19 -6.81
C CYS A 217 -26.10 11.54 -5.34
N LEU A 218 -25.55 10.64 -4.51
CA LEU A 218 -25.28 10.92 -3.09
C LEU A 218 -24.25 12.04 -2.88
N MET A 219 -23.26 12.17 -3.75
CA MET A 219 -22.29 13.27 -3.68
C MET A 219 -22.96 14.62 -3.95
N LEU A 220 -23.75 14.72 -5.02
CA LEU A 220 -24.49 15.93 -5.37
C LEU A 220 -25.54 16.27 -4.30
N ALA A 221 -26.20 15.27 -3.73
CA ALA A 221 -27.14 15.45 -2.63
C ALA A 221 -26.45 16.01 -1.36
N ALA A 222 -25.25 15.53 -1.04
CA ALA A 222 -24.44 16.05 0.07
C ALA A 222 -24.01 17.51 -0.17
N GLU A 223 -23.61 17.84 -1.39
CA GLU A 223 -23.30 19.22 -1.77
C GLU A 223 -24.54 20.11 -1.63
N LEU A 224 -25.69 19.68 -2.15
CA LEU A 224 -26.93 20.45 -2.04
C LEU A 224 -27.35 20.64 -0.58
N LYS A 225 -27.21 19.62 0.27
CA LYS A 225 -27.47 19.71 1.72
C LYS A 225 -26.60 20.78 2.38
N SER A 226 -25.32 20.86 2.01
CA SER A 226 -24.39 21.87 2.55
C SER A 226 -24.79 23.30 2.17
N ARG A 227 -25.42 23.48 1.00
CA ARG A 227 -25.86 24.80 0.49
C ARG A 227 -27.25 25.19 1.00
N LYS A 228 -28.19 24.24 1.04
CA LYS A 228 -29.57 24.42 1.50
C LYS A 228 -30.05 23.17 2.27
N PRO A 229 -29.98 23.18 3.61
CA PRO A 229 -30.31 22.02 4.44
C PRO A 229 -31.74 21.47 4.24
N ASP A 230 -32.70 22.35 3.98
CA ASP A 230 -34.13 22.03 3.90
C ASP A 230 -34.67 22.04 2.46
N TYR A 231 -33.85 21.62 1.48
CA TYR A 231 -34.29 21.56 0.09
C TYR A 231 -35.40 20.49 -0.10
N PRO A 232 -36.57 20.83 -0.68
CA PRO A 232 -37.68 19.90 -0.84
C PRO A 232 -37.30 18.65 -1.66
N GLY A 233 -37.67 17.46 -1.18
CA GLY A 233 -37.44 16.18 -1.89
C GLY A 233 -36.00 15.65 -1.83
N LEU A 234 -35.05 16.41 -1.29
CA LEU A 234 -33.64 16.01 -1.20
C LEU A 234 -33.43 14.75 -0.34
N ALA A 235 -34.13 14.66 0.80
CA ALA A 235 -34.05 13.51 1.69
C ALA A 235 -34.48 12.21 0.99
N ASP A 236 -35.62 12.22 0.30
CA ASP A 236 -36.13 11.06 -0.45
C ASP A 236 -35.15 10.62 -1.56
N LEU A 237 -34.59 11.58 -2.29
CA LEU A 237 -33.61 11.32 -3.34
C LEU A 237 -32.33 10.66 -2.78
N ALA A 238 -31.80 11.17 -1.66
CA ALA A 238 -30.65 10.58 -0.98
C ALA A 238 -30.99 9.19 -0.41
N GLY A 239 -32.21 9.00 0.11
CA GLY A 239 -32.72 7.71 0.57
C GLY A 239 -32.71 6.66 -0.54
N ARG A 240 -33.31 6.96 -1.70
CA ARG A 240 -33.37 6.06 -2.87
C ARG A 240 -31.99 5.71 -3.41
N ALA A 241 -31.08 6.68 -3.48
CA ALA A 241 -29.69 6.43 -3.88
C ALA A 241 -28.98 5.50 -2.90
N THR A 242 -29.18 5.71 -1.59
CA THR A 242 -28.63 4.84 -0.54
C THR A 242 -29.18 3.42 -0.65
N GLU A 243 -30.49 3.24 -0.86
CA GLU A 243 -31.09 1.92 -1.05
C GLU A 243 -30.45 1.14 -2.21
N GLN A 244 -30.22 1.81 -3.35
CA GLN A 244 -29.61 1.18 -4.51
C GLN A 244 -28.16 0.75 -4.23
N LEU A 245 -27.38 1.59 -3.55
CA LEU A 245 -26.00 1.28 -3.17
C LEU A 245 -25.92 0.17 -2.12
N VAL A 246 -26.81 0.20 -1.13
CA VAL A 246 -26.90 -0.87 -0.11
C VAL A 246 -27.30 -2.19 -0.75
N ARG A 247 -28.27 -2.19 -1.67
CA ARG A 247 -28.67 -3.40 -2.40
C ARG A 247 -27.51 -3.97 -3.22
N SER A 248 -26.80 -3.12 -3.97
CA SER A 248 -25.62 -3.54 -4.73
C SER A 248 -24.52 -4.13 -3.83
N ALA A 249 -24.27 -3.51 -2.66
CA ALA A 249 -23.32 -4.02 -1.69
C ALA A 249 -23.77 -5.36 -1.07
N GLN A 250 -25.07 -5.56 -0.83
CA GLN A 250 -25.63 -6.83 -0.38
C GLN A 250 -25.48 -7.94 -1.41
N GLU A 251 -25.74 -7.65 -2.69
CA GLU A 251 -25.54 -8.60 -3.80
C GLU A 251 -24.07 -9.03 -3.93
N ALA A 252 -23.14 -8.15 -3.59
CA ALA A 252 -21.70 -8.44 -3.54
C ALA A 252 -21.24 -9.09 -2.22
N GLY A 253 -22.10 -9.22 -1.20
CA GLY A 253 -21.75 -9.72 0.13
C GLY A 253 -20.90 -8.76 0.99
N ASP A 254 -20.80 -7.48 0.61
CA ASP A 254 -19.97 -6.48 1.30
C ASP A 254 -20.80 -5.68 2.32
N HIS A 255 -20.90 -6.23 3.54
CA HIS A 255 -21.61 -5.58 4.64
C HIS A 255 -20.93 -4.28 5.13
N ILE A 256 -19.62 -4.13 4.91
CA ILE A 256 -18.88 -2.93 5.33
C ILE A 256 -19.29 -1.76 4.43
N ARG A 257 -19.26 -1.98 3.11
CA ARG A 257 -19.68 -0.97 2.13
C ARG A 257 -21.16 -0.60 2.29
N ALA A 258 -22.03 -1.58 2.53
CA ALA A 258 -23.44 -1.30 2.82
C ALA A 258 -23.61 -0.39 4.06
N ARG A 259 -22.91 -0.71 5.16
CA ARG A 259 -22.93 0.13 6.37
C ARG A 259 -22.39 1.53 6.10
N TYR A 260 -21.31 1.67 5.33
CA TYR A 260 -20.74 2.98 5.00
C TYR A 260 -21.79 3.93 4.38
N TYR A 261 -22.56 3.48 3.39
CA TYR A 261 -23.60 4.32 2.79
C TYR A 261 -24.77 4.60 3.74
N LEU A 262 -25.15 3.63 4.59
CA LEU A 262 -26.17 3.85 5.63
C LEU A 262 -25.75 4.91 6.64
N MET A 263 -24.50 4.86 7.12
CA MET A 263 -23.97 5.86 8.06
C MET A 263 -23.89 7.24 7.40
N ARG A 264 -23.47 7.29 6.14
CA ARG A 264 -23.44 8.55 5.38
C ARG A 264 -24.84 9.16 5.21
N LEU A 265 -25.88 8.33 5.07
CA LEU A 265 -27.27 8.82 5.03
C LEU A 265 -27.70 9.40 6.39
N ASP A 266 -27.38 8.71 7.49
CA ASP A 266 -27.65 9.16 8.87
C ASP A 266 -26.95 10.49 9.18
N ASP A 267 -25.69 10.64 8.74
CA ASP A 267 -24.91 11.88 8.90
C ASP A 267 -25.51 13.06 8.10
N LEU A 268 -26.09 12.80 6.93
CA LEU A 268 -26.70 13.83 6.08
C LEU A 268 -28.14 14.19 6.50
N PHE A 269 -28.91 13.19 6.91
CA PHE A 269 -30.33 13.29 7.28
C PHE A 269 -30.60 12.43 8.51
N ALA A 270 -30.54 13.07 9.68
CA ALA A 270 -30.92 12.43 10.93
C ALA A 270 -32.36 11.89 10.86
N ASP A 271 -32.59 10.72 11.47
CA ASP A 271 -33.90 10.05 11.58
C ASP A 271 -34.57 9.69 10.24
N HIS A 272 -33.80 9.47 9.17
CA HIS A 272 -34.35 9.08 7.88
C HIS A 272 -35.07 7.71 7.90
N PRO A 273 -36.29 7.56 7.32
CA PRO A 273 -37.06 6.31 7.38
C PRO A 273 -36.35 5.12 6.72
N VAL A 274 -35.69 5.33 5.57
CA VAL A 274 -34.87 4.30 4.89
C VAL A 274 -33.74 3.80 5.79
N PHE A 275 -33.10 4.70 6.53
CA PHE A 275 -32.05 4.31 7.47
C PHE A 275 -32.62 3.42 8.58
N GLN A 276 -33.75 3.80 9.18
CA GLN A 276 -34.40 3.02 10.23
C GLN A 276 -34.80 1.62 9.72
N GLN A 277 -35.40 1.53 8.52
CA GLN A 277 -35.81 0.25 7.95
C GLN A 277 -34.62 -0.67 7.66
N LEU A 278 -33.59 -0.17 6.96
CA LEU A 278 -32.44 -0.99 6.57
C LEU A 278 -31.57 -1.35 7.77
N SER A 279 -31.32 -0.41 8.70
CA SER A 279 -30.56 -0.68 9.92
C SER A 279 -31.25 -1.70 10.83
N GLN A 280 -32.58 -1.67 10.93
CA GLN A 280 -33.34 -2.67 11.67
C GLN A 280 -33.23 -4.06 11.02
N GLY A 281 -33.22 -4.14 9.68
CA GLY A 281 -32.97 -5.36 8.94
C GLY A 281 -31.59 -5.96 9.26
N TYR A 282 -30.54 -5.15 9.19
CA TYR A 282 -29.18 -5.55 9.57
C TYR A 282 -29.06 -5.94 11.04
N ALA A 283 -29.71 -5.20 11.95
CA ALA A 283 -29.71 -5.53 13.38
C ALA A 283 -30.39 -6.88 13.64
N THR A 284 -31.49 -7.18 12.95
CA THR A 284 -32.20 -8.47 13.07
C THR A 284 -31.35 -9.62 12.54
N GLN A 285 -30.70 -9.44 11.38
CA GLN A 285 -29.79 -10.43 10.81
C GLN A 285 -28.60 -10.71 11.74
N ALA A 286 -27.96 -9.66 12.25
CA ALA A 286 -26.84 -9.78 13.18
C ALA A 286 -27.24 -10.50 14.47
N GLN A 287 -28.45 -10.23 15.00
CA GLN A 287 -28.96 -10.92 16.17
C GLN A 287 -29.24 -12.40 15.88
N SER A 288 -29.76 -12.75 14.70
CA SER A 288 -29.97 -14.15 14.29
C SER A 288 -28.65 -14.91 14.25
N LEU A 289 -27.65 -14.37 13.56
CA LEU A 289 -26.31 -14.96 13.49
C LEU A 289 -25.69 -15.14 14.88
N MET A 290 -25.88 -14.17 15.78
CA MET A 290 -25.38 -14.29 17.15
C MET A 290 -26.12 -15.36 17.97
N ASN A 291 -27.42 -15.52 17.79
CA ASN A 291 -28.19 -16.58 18.46
C ASN A 291 -27.75 -17.97 17.96
N GLU A 292 -27.48 -18.10 16.67
CA GLU A 292 -26.90 -19.31 16.08
C GLU A 292 -25.49 -19.57 16.63
N ALA A 293 -24.64 -18.53 16.72
CA ALA A 293 -23.31 -18.62 17.31
C ALA A 293 -23.36 -19.16 18.75
N VAL A 294 -24.25 -18.64 19.59
CA VAL A 294 -24.46 -19.11 20.97
C VAL A 294 -24.93 -20.57 20.99
N THR A 295 -25.78 -20.96 20.05
CA THR A 295 -26.28 -22.35 19.94
C THR A 295 -25.15 -23.31 19.56
N GLN A 296 -24.34 -22.97 18.57
CA GLN A 296 -23.17 -23.77 18.19
C GLN A 296 -22.13 -23.84 19.31
N GLY A 297 -21.93 -22.74 20.05
CA GLY A 297 -21.06 -22.70 21.21
C GLY A 297 -21.49 -23.68 22.31
N LYS A 298 -22.80 -23.72 22.62
CA LYS A 298 -23.37 -24.71 23.56
C LYS A 298 -23.24 -26.15 23.06
N ALA A 299 -23.27 -26.37 21.75
CA ALA A 299 -23.04 -27.67 21.13
C ALA A 299 -21.55 -28.09 21.08
N GLY A 300 -20.63 -27.27 21.61
CA GLY A 300 -19.19 -27.54 21.62
C GLY A 300 -18.49 -27.25 20.28
N LYS A 301 -19.19 -26.65 19.32
CA LYS A 301 -18.67 -26.28 18.00
C LYS A 301 -18.09 -24.86 18.03
N PHE A 302 -16.99 -24.70 18.75
CA PHE A 302 -16.42 -23.38 19.06
C PHE A 302 -15.92 -22.61 17.81
N ALA A 303 -15.41 -23.32 16.80
CA ALA A 303 -14.96 -22.70 15.54
C ALA A 303 -16.12 -22.06 14.75
N GLU A 304 -17.23 -22.80 14.60
CA GLU A 304 -18.45 -22.32 13.95
C GLU A 304 -19.04 -21.15 14.74
N ALA A 305 -19.10 -21.26 16.07
CA ALA A 305 -19.58 -20.21 16.96
C ALA A 305 -18.79 -18.89 16.80
N ALA A 306 -17.46 -18.96 16.80
CA ALA A 306 -16.62 -17.77 16.62
C ALA A 306 -16.76 -17.15 15.22
N THR A 307 -16.97 -17.98 14.19
CA THR A 307 -17.21 -17.52 12.81
C THR A 307 -18.52 -16.73 12.73
N LEU A 308 -19.63 -17.33 13.15
CA LEU A 308 -20.95 -16.70 13.17
C LEU A 308 -20.97 -15.44 14.04
N ALA A 309 -20.29 -15.45 15.20
CA ALA A 309 -20.19 -14.29 16.07
C ALA A 309 -19.43 -13.13 15.39
N THR A 310 -18.34 -13.44 14.68
CA THR A 310 -17.56 -12.43 13.94
C THR A 310 -18.38 -11.86 12.78
N GLU A 311 -19.12 -12.70 12.06
CA GLU A 311 -20.02 -12.29 10.96
C GLU A 311 -21.17 -11.41 11.47
N ALA A 312 -21.76 -11.74 12.62
CA ALA A 312 -22.77 -10.92 13.27
C ALA A 312 -22.26 -9.50 13.59
N VAL A 313 -21.05 -9.39 14.16
CA VAL A 313 -20.43 -8.09 14.46
C VAL A 313 -20.06 -7.35 13.18
N LYS A 314 -19.57 -8.03 12.14
CA LYS A 314 -19.29 -7.42 10.84
C LYS A 314 -20.56 -6.87 10.18
N ALA A 315 -21.67 -7.59 10.28
CA ALA A 315 -22.96 -7.16 9.75
C ALA A 315 -23.45 -5.88 10.44
N TRP A 316 -23.50 -5.84 11.78
CA TRP A 316 -23.97 -4.65 12.51
C TRP A 316 -23.29 -4.44 13.88
N PRO A 317 -22.13 -3.74 13.94
CA PRO A 317 -21.34 -3.58 15.17
C PRO A 317 -21.89 -2.53 16.14
N ARG A 318 -22.98 -1.82 15.83
CA ARG A 318 -23.58 -0.84 16.75
C ARG A 318 -24.49 -1.48 17.80
N LEU A 319 -24.84 -2.75 17.65
CA LEU A 319 -25.73 -3.45 18.57
C LEU A 319 -24.96 -3.91 19.82
N ALA A 320 -25.12 -3.16 20.93
CA ALA A 320 -24.42 -3.43 22.20
C ALA A 320 -24.63 -4.87 22.73
N ALA A 321 -25.79 -5.48 22.44
CA ALA A 321 -26.11 -6.86 22.82
C ALA A 321 -25.15 -7.91 22.21
N LEU A 322 -24.43 -7.57 21.13
CA LEU A 322 -23.47 -8.48 20.48
C LEU A 322 -22.13 -8.54 21.20
N LYS A 323 -21.75 -7.53 21.99
CA LYS A 323 -20.40 -7.39 22.53
C LYS A 323 -19.99 -8.55 23.46
N ALA A 324 -20.83 -8.84 24.45
CA ALA A 324 -20.58 -9.93 25.40
C ALA A 324 -20.55 -11.34 24.76
N PRO A 325 -21.55 -11.75 23.94
CA PRO A 325 -21.50 -13.07 23.30
C PRO A 325 -20.38 -13.17 22.24
N HIS A 326 -20.07 -12.08 21.52
CA HIS A 326 -18.91 -12.04 20.63
C HIS A 326 -17.61 -12.29 21.40
N LYS A 327 -17.41 -11.58 22.52
CA LYS A 327 -16.24 -11.76 23.38
C LYS A 327 -16.13 -13.21 23.86
N ALA A 328 -17.21 -13.78 24.39
CA ALA A 328 -17.22 -15.16 24.86
C ALA A 328 -16.89 -16.18 23.75
N ALA A 329 -17.42 -16.00 22.54
CA ALA A 329 -17.17 -16.91 21.43
C ALA A 329 -15.73 -16.79 20.88
N THR A 330 -15.24 -15.56 20.70
CA THR A 330 -13.92 -15.30 20.10
C THR A 330 -12.76 -15.53 21.06
N GLU A 331 -12.92 -15.23 22.35
CA GLU A 331 -11.89 -15.54 23.35
C GLU A 331 -11.83 -17.04 23.64
N ARG A 332 -12.94 -17.79 23.45
CA ARG A 332 -12.95 -19.26 23.52
C ARG A 332 -12.26 -19.90 22.32
N TYR A 333 -12.46 -19.37 21.12
CA TYR A 333 -11.85 -19.88 19.89
C TYR A 333 -11.08 -18.77 19.19
N GLN A 334 -9.83 -18.61 19.62
CA GLN A 334 -9.01 -17.48 19.20
C GLN A 334 -8.39 -17.70 17.83
N ARG A 335 -8.52 -16.68 16.99
CA ARG A 335 -7.97 -16.66 15.63
C ARG A 335 -7.06 -15.46 15.48
N LEU A 336 -5.82 -15.71 15.08
CA LEU A 336 -4.88 -14.67 14.69
C LEU A 336 -4.89 -14.54 13.17
N VAL A 337 -5.41 -13.43 12.65
CA VAL A 337 -5.38 -13.14 11.22
C VAL A 337 -4.18 -12.26 10.92
N VAL A 338 -3.31 -12.70 10.02
CA VAL A 338 -2.02 -12.08 9.71
C VAL A 338 -2.03 -11.66 8.24
N GLY A 339 -1.73 -10.39 7.97
CA GLY A 339 -1.59 -9.89 6.60
C GLY A 339 -0.18 -10.15 6.08
N VAL A 340 -0.06 -10.83 4.95
CA VAL A 340 1.21 -11.14 4.31
C VAL A 340 1.16 -10.80 2.82
N VAL A 341 2.30 -10.53 2.20
CA VAL A 341 2.38 -10.31 0.74
C VAL A 341 2.59 -11.62 -0.01
N ARG A 342 3.03 -12.67 0.69
CA ARG A 342 3.34 -13.98 0.13
C ARG A 342 3.00 -15.11 1.10
N LEU A 343 2.40 -16.17 0.55
CA LEU A 343 2.05 -17.41 1.23
C LEU A 343 3.16 -18.45 1.08
N PRO A 344 3.28 -19.40 2.04
CA PRO A 344 4.20 -20.53 1.91
C PRO A 344 3.86 -21.41 0.71
N GLY A 345 4.87 -22.02 0.09
CA GLY A 345 4.71 -22.88 -1.09
C GLY A 345 4.43 -22.12 -2.40
N ALA A 346 4.35 -20.79 -2.36
CA ALA A 346 4.17 -20.00 -3.59
C ALA A 346 5.40 -20.16 -4.50
N PRO A 347 5.20 -20.33 -5.82
CA PRO A 347 6.29 -20.52 -6.80
C PRO A 347 7.46 -19.54 -6.65
N LYS A 348 8.69 -20.02 -6.88
CA LYS A 348 9.93 -19.24 -6.76
C LYS A 348 10.99 -19.68 -7.75
N ALA A 349 11.81 -18.73 -8.18
CA ALA A 349 13.00 -18.98 -8.99
C ALA A 349 14.25 -19.36 -8.17
N THR A 350 14.19 -19.29 -6.83
CA THR A 350 15.35 -19.51 -5.95
C THR A 350 15.35 -20.91 -5.32
N PRO A 351 16.54 -21.53 -5.14
CA PRO A 351 16.65 -22.91 -4.64
C PRO A 351 16.47 -23.04 -3.11
N PHE A 352 16.38 -21.93 -2.37
CA PHE A 352 16.22 -21.92 -0.92
C PHE A 352 14.79 -21.55 -0.50
N LEU A 353 14.48 -21.80 0.77
CA LEU A 353 13.21 -21.41 1.40
C LEU A 353 13.01 -19.89 1.33
N SER A 354 11.79 -19.47 1.01
CA SER A 354 11.39 -18.06 1.10
C SER A 354 11.11 -17.68 2.55
N GLU A 355 11.04 -16.39 2.85
CA GLU A 355 10.61 -15.92 4.18
C GLU A 355 9.23 -16.45 4.58
N ALA A 356 8.31 -16.63 3.61
CA ALA A 356 7.00 -17.22 3.88
C ALA A 356 7.10 -18.71 4.25
N ASP A 357 7.97 -19.45 3.57
CA ASP A 357 8.23 -20.86 3.87
C ASP A 357 8.87 -21.01 5.27
N LEU A 358 9.84 -20.15 5.61
CA LEU A 358 10.50 -20.15 6.92
C LEU A 358 9.52 -19.83 8.07
N ARG A 359 8.59 -18.88 7.88
CA ARG A 359 7.52 -18.61 8.86
C ARG A 359 6.64 -19.84 9.08
N ALA A 360 6.24 -20.51 8.00
CA ALA A 360 5.42 -21.72 8.10
C ALA A 360 6.20 -22.87 8.74
N GLU A 361 7.49 -23.03 8.43
CA GLU A 361 8.36 -24.03 9.05
C GLU A 361 8.43 -23.83 10.57
N ARG A 362 8.54 -22.59 11.06
CA ARG A 362 8.55 -22.26 12.50
C ARG A 362 7.25 -22.62 13.24
N LEU A 363 6.11 -22.67 12.55
CA LEU A 363 4.83 -23.07 13.14
C LEU A 363 4.68 -24.59 13.27
N VAL A 364 5.34 -25.33 12.39
CA VAL A 364 5.12 -26.77 12.21
C VAL A 364 6.28 -27.62 12.70
N ARG A 365 7.53 -27.16 12.54
CA ARG A 365 8.73 -27.88 12.97
C ARG A 365 9.20 -27.40 14.33
N HIS A 366 9.23 -28.33 15.28
CA HIS A 366 9.66 -28.09 16.66
C HIS A 366 11.00 -28.74 16.91
N ARG A 367 11.87 -28.00 17.61
CA ARG A 367 13.27 -28.36 17.85
C ARG A 367 13.46 -28.65 19.33
N LEU A 368 14.33 -29.61 19.66
CA LEU A 368 14.66 -29.91 21.06
C LEU A 368 15.19 -28.68 21.79
N PHE A 369 15.98 -27.86 21.09
CA PHE A 369 16.46 -26.56 21.56
C PHE A 369 16.07 -25.45 20.59
N GLU A 370 15.58 -24.35 21.15
CA GLU A 370 15.31 -23.10 20.44
C GLU A 370 16.28 -22.03 20.91
N ILE A 371 16.55 -21.05 20.06
CA ILE A 371 17.29 -19.85 20.46
C ILE A 371 16.27 -18.90 21.07
N ASP A 372 16.56 -18.42 22.29
CA ASP A 372 15.69 -17.52 23.07
C ASP A 372 16.15 -16.06 23.01
N ASP A 373 17.47 -15.83 22.91
CA ASP A 373 18.05 -14.50 23.05
C ASP A 373 19.45 -14.42 22.42
N TYR A 374 19.88 -13.19 22.07
CA TYR A 374 21.23 -12.83 21.66
C TYR A 374 21.87 -11.86 22.63
N ARG A 375 22.71 -12.39 23.53
CA ARG A 375 23.45 -11.55 24.49
C ARG A 375 24.90 -11.43 24.06
N GLY A 376 25.37 -10.20 23.88
CA GLY A 376 26.76 -9.94 23.50
C GLY A 376 27.17 -10.59 22.17
N GLY A 377 26.22 -10.81 21.25
CA GLY A 377 26.49 -11.42 19.95
C GLY A 377 26.48 -12.95 19.93
N VAL A 378 26.06 -13.58 21.02
CA VAL A 378 26.07 -15.04 21.22
C VAL A 378 24.65 -15.57 21.39
N SER A 379 24.32 -16.66 20.70
CA SER A 379 23.03 -17.34 20.79
C SER A 379 22.85 -17.99 22.16
N HIS A 380 21.71 -17.80 22.81
CA HIS A 380 21.32 -18.51 24.03
C HIS A 380 20.17 -19.46 23.73
N TYR A 381 20.27 -20.69 24.25
CA TYR A 381 19.31 -21.74 23.97
C TYR A 381 18.37 -22.00 25.15
N ARG A 382 17.16 -22.44 24.82
CA ARG A 382 16.15 -22.91 25.75
C ARG A 382 15.47 -24.17 25.21
N THR A 383 14.77 -24.85 26.08
CA THR A 383 13.93 -26.01 25.74
C THR A 383 12.70 -26.03 26.62
N ALA A 384 11.56 -26.44 26.07
CA ALA A 384 10.33 -26.69 26.82
C ALA A 384 10.14 -28.19 27.13
N TYR A 385 11.04 -29.05 26.64
CA TYR A 385 10.85 -30.50 26.63
C TYR A 385 11.71 -31.22 27.68
N LEU A 386 12.68 -30.55 28.27
CA LEU A 386 13.65 -31.15 29.18
C LEU A 386 13.51 -30.52 30.57
N ASP A 387 13.39 -31.36 31.59
CA ASP A 387 13.49 -30.93 32.99
C ASP A 387 14.96 -30.76 33.40
N GLU A 388 15.82 -31.68 32.94
CA GLU A 388 17.26 -31.69 33.22
C GLU A 388 18.05 -32.16 31.99
N TRP A 389 19.17 -31.49 31.69
CA TRP A 389 20.13 -31.90 30.66
C TRP A 389 21.57 -31.57 31.08
N GLU A 390 22.13 -32.40 31.94
CA GLU A 390 23.47 -32.15 32.49
C GLU A 390 24.55 -32.94 31.75
N PRO A 391 25.67 -32.29 31.37
CA PRO A 391 26.84 -32.99 30.88
C PRO A 391 27.56 -33.69 32.04
N PHE A 392 28.00 -34.92 31.81
CA PHE A 392 28.90 -35.64 32.72
C PHE A 392 30.05 -36.26 31.94
N ASP A 393 31.05 -36.79 32.66
CA ASP A 393 32.26 -37.34 32.04
C ASP A 393 32.94 -36.31 31.11
N LEU A 394 33.12 -35.07 31.61
CA LEU A 394 33.68 -33.93 30.88
C LEU A 394 32.94 -33.63 29.55
N GLY A 395 31.62 -33.84 29.53
CA GLY A 395 30.76 -33.60 28.35
C GLY A 395 30.76 -34.75 27.33
N ARG A 396 31.45 -35.86 27.59
CA ARG A 396 31.43 -37.05 26.72
C ARG A 396 30.10 -37.80 26.79
N ARG A 397 29.33 -37.58 27.84
CA ARG A 397 28.01 -38.17 28.01
C ARG A 397 27.02 -37.11 28.49
N MET A 398 25.80 -37.21 28.00
CA MET A 398 24.68 -36.37 28.42
C MET A 398 23.47 -37.23 28.72
N LYS A 399 22.82 -36.93 29.84
CA LYS A 399 21.57 -37.54 30.24
C LYS A 399 20.49 -36.48 30.05
N PHE A 400 19.47 -36.83 29.29
CA PHE A 400 18.32 -35.99 29.02
C PHE A 400 17.12 -36.56 29.77
N SER A 401 16.53 -35.74 30.64
CA SER A 401 15.28 -36.04 31.33
C SER A 401 14.16 -35.22 30.70
N LEU A 402 13.16 -35.90 30.12
CA LEU A 402 12.06 -35.27 29.41
C LEU A 402 10.94 -34.88 30.37
N SER A 403 10.45 -33.65 30.22
CA SER A 403 9.30 -33.18 30.96
C SER A 403 8.05 -33.99 30.64
N GLN A 404 7.47 -34.57 31.67
CA GLN A 404 6.21 -35.32 31.59
C GLN A 404 4.99 -34.44 31.87
N THR A 405 5.22 -33.25 32.41
CA THR A 405 4.16 -32.29 32.73
C THR A 405 4.00 -31.29 31.61
N ARG A 406 2.86 -31.38 30.94
CA ARG A 406 2.49 -30.46 29.87
C ARG A 406 1.58 -29.36 30.40
N GLN A 407 1.82 -28.13 29.98
CA GLN A 407 0.87 -27.06 30.25
C GLN A 407 -0.37 -27.17 29.35
N PRO A 408 -1.57 -26.78 29.82
CA PRO A 408 -2.79 -26.87 29.01
C PRO A 408 -2.69 -26.13 27.66
N TRP A 409 -1.93 -25.03 27.63
CA TRP A 409 -1.77 -24.13 26.49
C TRP A 409 -0.63 -24.48 25.53
N GLU A 410 0.18 -25.50 25.80
CA GLU A 410 1.15 -25.94 24.81
C GLU A 410 0.40 -26.49 23.58
N ALA A 411 0.95 -26.38 22.38
CA ALA A 411 0.37 -26.99 21.17
C ALA A 411 1.01 -28.34 20.84
N GLN A 412 2.08 -28.69 21.56
CA GLN A 412 2.93 -29.84 21.33
C GLN A 412 2.49 -31.06 22.14
N PRO A 413 2.69 -32.30 21.65
CA PRO A 413 2.61 -33.47 22.51
C PRO A 413 3.75 -33.44 23.55
N ALA A 414 3.56 -34.17 24.66
CA ALA A 414 4.67 -34.43 25.59
C ALA A 414 5.79 -35.17 24.84
N ALA A 415 7.04 -34.79 25.09
CA ALA A 415 8.18 -35.43 24.45
C ALA A 415 8.26 -36.91 24.86
N ASN A 416 8.54 -37.78 23.89
CA ASN A 416 8.71 -39.21 24.12
C ASN A 416 10.14 -39.61 23.78
N ALA A 417 10.88 -40.14 24.76
CA ALA A 417 12.27 -40.53 24.58
C ALA A 417 12.42 -41.60 23.50
N THR A 418 11.44 -42.50 23.36
CA THR A 418 11.44 -43.54 22.33
C THR A 418 11.41 -42.93 20.92
N GLN A 419 10.62 -41.89 20.71
CA GLN A 419 10.53 -41.20 19.41
C GLN A 419 11.79 -40.40 19.12
N ILE A 420 12.32 -39.70 20.13
CA ILE A 420 13.57 -38.93 19.99
C ILE A 420 14.74 -39.88 19.69
N VAL A 421 14.88 -40.98 20.43
CA VAL A 421 15.94 -41.98 20.18
C VAL A 421 15.78 -42.63 18.81
N ALA A 422 14.56 -42.94 18.37
CA ALA A 422 14.32 -43.45 17.01
C ALA A 422 14.75 -42.43 15.94
N GLY A 423 14.31 -41.17 16.06
CA GLY A 423 14.68 -40.11 15.12
C GLY A 423 16.18 -39.80 15.12
N LEU A 424 16.84 -39.83 16.28
CA LEU A 424 18.30 -39.76 16.37
C LEU A 424 18.95 -40.96 15.68
N THR A 425 18.45 -42.17 15.92
CA THR A 425 19.00 -43.38 15.28
C THR A 425 18.87 -43.32 13.76
N ASP A 426 17.72 -42.87 13.24
CA ASP A 426 17.51 -42.63 11.82
C ASP A 426 18.46 -41.56 11.26
N ALA A 427 18.74 -40.50 12.03
CA ALA A 427 19.69 -39.47 11.63
C ALA A 427 21.15 -39.96 11.65
N LEU A 428 21.45 -41.04 12.39
CA LEU A 428 22.77 -41.69 12.42
C LEU A 428 22.95 -42.75 11.34
N ASP A 429 21.86 -43.24 10.73
CA ASP A 429 21.90 -44.27 9.69
C ASP A 429 22.11 -43.66 8.30
N ALA A 430 23.26 -43.95 7.68
CA ALA A 430 23.61 -43.45 6.35
C ALA A 430 22.66 -43.90 5.23
N THR A 431 21.81 -44.90 5.45
CA THR A 431 20.80 -45.36 4.49
C THR A 431 19.46 -44.65 4.65
N SER A 432 19.27 -43.93 5.75
CA SER A 432 18.04 -43.20 6.05
C SER A 432 17.97 -41.88 5.25
N PRO A 433 16.78 -41.49 4.74
CA PRO A 433 16.60 -40.16 4.16
C PRO A 433 16.78 -39.04 5.20
N ALA A 434 16.69 -39.35 6.49
CA ALA A 434 16.91 -38.40 7.59
C ALA A 434 18.38 -38.30 8.03
N TYR A 435 19.31 -38.99 7.35
CA TYR A 435 20.73 -39.01 7.70
C TYR A 435 21.34 -37.62 7.79
N ASP A 436 21.95 -37.32 8.94
CA ASP A 436 22.74 -36.12 9.20
C ASP A 436 24.18 -36.54 9.51
N GLU A 437 25.06 -36.41 8.51
CA GLU A 437 26.46 -36.82 8.60
C GLU A 437 27.22 -36.09 9.72
N ARG A 438 26.89 -34.82 9.95
CA ARG A 438 27.52 -34.02 10.99
C ARG A 438 27.12 -34.55 12.37
N LEU A 439 25.83 -34.80 12.61
CA LEU A 439 25.35 -35.40 13.86
C LEU A 439 25.96 -36.79 14.09
N ALA A 440 26.02 -37.62 13.04
CA ALA A 440 26.66 -38.94 13.06
C ALA A 440 28.16 -38.88 13.42
N SER A 441 28.82 -37.79 13.09
CA SER A 441 30.22 -37.57 13.44
C SER A 441 30.45 -37.18 14.91
N TYR A 442 29.42 -36.67 15.59
CA TYR A 442 29.48 -36.29 17.01
C TYR A 442 29.04 -37.43 17.91
N LEU A 443 27.98 -38.16 17.55
CA LEU A 443 27.38 -39.18 18.41
C LEU A 443 28.07 -40.54 18.23
N LYS A 444 28.39 -41.18 19.35
CA LYS A 444 28.89 -42.57 19.40
C LYS A 444 27.75 -43.57 19.58
N SER A 445 26.80 -43.25 20.46
CA SER A 445 25.64 -44.09 20.74
C SER A 445 24.54 -43.28 21.42
N VAL A 446 23.29 -43.68 21.17
CA VAL A 446 22.12 -43.18 21.87
C VAL A 446 21.48 -44.37 22.58
N THR A 447 21.27 -44.26 23.89
CA THR A 447 20.72 -45.33 24.72
C THR A 447 19.45 -44.86 25.39
N LEU A 448 18.36 -45.61 25.18
CA LEU A 448 17.10 -45.38 25.88
C LEU A 448 17.21 -45.94 27.30
N SER A 449 17.07 -45.09 28.32
CA SER A 449 17.09 -45.49 29.72
C SER A 449 15.68 -45.78 30.23
N SER A 450 14.70 -44.97 29.84
CA SER A 450 13.28 -45.11 30.16
C SER A 450 12.42 -44.36 29.11
N PRO A 451 11.08 -44.44 29.16
CA PRO A 451 10.22 -43.66 28.25
C PRO A 451 10.38 -42.14 28.35
N SER A 452 10.94 -41.63 29.45
CA SER A 452 11.17 -40.21 29.71
C SER A 452 12.66 -39.85 29.81
N GLU A 453 13.58 -40.81 29.73
CA GLU A 453 15.00 -40.57 29.87
C GLU A 453 15.79 -41.27 28.77
N PHE A 454 16.73 -40.53 28.16
CA PHE A 454 17.71 -41.11 27.26
C PHE A 454 19.09 -40.52 27.52
N GLU A 455 20.11 -41.29 27.17
CA GLU A 455 21.50 -40.91 27.30
C GLU A 455 22.16 -40.90 25.91
N VAL A 456 22.99 -39.88 25.68
CA VAL A 456 23.77 -39.74 24.47
C VAL A 456 25.25 -39.77 24.87
N THR A 457 26.01 -40.64 24.21
CA THR A 457 27.46 -40.67 24.32
C THR A 457 28.07 -40.05 23.07
N PHE A 458 28.96 -39.08 23.25
CA PHE A 458 29.66 -38.39 22.19
C PHE A 458 30.96 -39.10 21.83
N ALA A 459 31.17 -39.36 20.54
CA ALA A 459 32.48 -39.70 20.00
C ALA A 459 33.42 -38.47 20.07
N ARG A 460 32.85 -37.28 19.86
CA ARG A 460 33.51 -35.98 19.99
C ARG A 460 32.52 -34.99 20.59
N VAL A 461 32.94 -34.30 21.65
CA VAL A 461 32.10 -33.30 22.32
C VAL A 461 31.97 -32.09 21.40
N PRO A 462 30.75 -31.72 20.96
CA PRO A 462 30.56 -30.54 20.14
C PRO A 462 30.84 -29.28 20.97
N VAL A 463 31.19 -28.17 20.31
CA VAL A 463 31.41 -26.87 20.97
C VAL A 463 30.19 -26.47 21.82
N ARG A 464 28.98 -26.71 21.29
CA ARG A 464 27.71 -26.47 21.95
C ARG A 464 26.77 -27.62 21.67
N ILE A 465 26.34 -28.30 22.72
CA ILE A 465 25.50 -29.49 22.58
C ILE A 465 24.10 -29.09 22.16
N GLU A 466 23.58 -27.97 22.67
CA GLU A 466 22.28 -27.42 22.32
C GLU A 466 22.18 -27.16 20.80
N SER A 467 23.24 -26.61 20.21
CA SER A 467 23.30 -26.38 18.76
C SER A 467 23.38 -27.67 17.97
N ALA A 468 24.18 -28.65 18.41
CA ALA A 468 24.32 -29.94 17.72
C ALA A 468 23.01 -30.75 17.76
N MET A 469 22.30 -30.70 18.89
CA MET A 469 21.03 -31.40 19.11
C MET A 469 19.82 -30.64 18.57
N ARG A 470 20.00 -29.41 18.05
CA ARG A 470 18.91 -28.55 17.54
C ARG A 470 18.14 -29.18 16.39
N ALA A 471 18.81 -29.94 15.52
CA ALA A 471 18.21 -30.59 14.36
C ALA A 471 17.45 -31.89 14.72
N THR A 472 17.48 -32.31 15.99
CA THR A 472 16.81 -33.54 16.44
C THR A 472 15.30 -33.41 16.24
N PRO A 473 14.66 -34.31 15.47
CA PRO A 473 13.22 -34.28 15.28
C PRO A 473 12.51 -34.68 16.58
N LEU A 474 11.64 -33.81 17.09
CA LEU A 474 10.84 -34.07 18.29
C LEU A 474 9.49 -34.72 17.99
N SER A 475 9.03 -34.61 16.76
CA SER A 475 7.69 -35.00 16.35
C SER A 475 7.72 -35.52 14.92
N ALA A 476 6.60 -36.07 14.47
CA ALA A 476 6.43 -36.52 13.10
C ALA A 476 6.83 -35.39 12.12
N VAL A 477 7.61 -35.74 11.10
CA VAL A 477 8.00 -34.80 10.05
C VAL A 477 6.71 -34.31 9.36
N PRO A 478 6.52 -32.99 9.15
CA PRO A 478 5.35 -32.52 8.46
C PRO A 478 5.26 -33.11 7.05
N ALA A 479 4.04 -33.41 6.62
CA ALA A 479 3.79 -33.86 5.26
C ALA A 479 4.21 -32.75 4.28
N VAL A 480 5.15 -33.07 3.40
CA VAL A 480 5.64 -32.20 2.34
C VAL A 480 5.49 -32.88 0.98
N ASP A 481 5.34 -32.09 -0.09
CA ASP A 481 5.49 -32.54 -1.47
C ASP A 481 6.96 -32.83 -1.81
N GLY A 482 7.20 -33.45 -2.98
CA GLY A 482 8.55 -33.77 -3.44
C GLY A 482 9.46 -32.55 -3.66
N ASP A 483 8.87 -31.35 -3.73
CA ASP A 483 9.53 -30.04 -3.82
C ASP A 483 9.73 -29.36 -2.45
N GLY A 484 9.30 -29.98 -1.35
CA GLY A 484 9.38 -29.44 0.01
C GLY A 484 8.19 -28.56 0.44
N THR A 485 7.15 -28.42 -0.38
CA THR A 485 5.96 -27.62 -0.05
C THR A 485 5.10 -28.32 1.01
N LEU A 486 4.63 -27.59 2.03
CA LEU A 486 3.80 -28.15 3.10
C LEU A 486 2.42 -28.61 2.59
N LYS A 487 1.99 -29.80 3.01
CA LYS A 487 0.66 -30.35 2.71
C LYS A 487 -0.34 -30.06 3.82
N PRO A 488 -1.61 -29.75 3.46
CA PRO A 488 -2.70 -29.73 4.42
C PRO A 488 -2.90 -31.09 5.10
N VAL A 489 -3.06 -31.06 6.42
CA VAL A 489 -3.34 -32.24 7.26
C VAL A 489 -4.84 -32.27 7.58
N ALA A 490 -5.45 -33.45 7.43
CA ALA A 490 -6.82 -33.69 7.87
C ALA A 490 -6.86 -34.02 9.36
N PHE A 491 -7.66 -33.27 10.11
CA PHE A 491 -8.01 -33.59 11.49
C PHE A 491 -9.23 -34.53 11.45
N GLU A 492 -9.03 -35.83 11.16
CA GLU A 492 -10.14 -36.80 11.12
C GLU A 492 -10.73 -37.10 12.50
N LYS A 493 -12.03 -37.44 12.52
CA LYS A 493 -12.76 -37.97 13.67
C LYS A 493 -13.17 -39.46 13.53
N ASP A 494 -12.89 -40.16 12.42
CA ASP A 494 -13.62 -41.40 12.08
C ASP A 494 -12.83 -42.59 11.48
N SER A 495 -11.52 -42.63 11.62
CA SER A 495 -10.79 -43.89 11.38
C SER A 495 -9.90 -44.20 12.58
N GLY A 496 -10.05 -45.40 13.17
CA GLY A 496 -9.39 -45.85 14.41
C GLY A 496 -7.86 -45.95 14.37
N THR A 497 -7.21 -45.20 13.48
CA THR A 497 -5.77 -45.05 13.33
C THR A 497 -5.52 -43.56 13.12
N SER A 498 -5.45 -42.82 14.22
CA SER A 498 -5.01 -41.42 14.20
C SER A 498 -3.56 -41.39 13.73
N ALA A 499 -3.32 -40.83 12.54
CA ALA A 499 -1.97 -40.45 12.13
C ALA A 499 -1.43 -39.49 13.20
N ALA A 500 -0.25 -39.79 13.76
CA ALA A 500 0.37 -38.95 14.78
C ALA A 500 0.59 -37.54 14.20
N LEU A 501 -0.15 -36.55 14.71
CA LEU A 501 -0.01 -35.17 14.27
C LEU A 501 1.39 -34.66 14.63
N PRO A 502 2.00 -33.81 13.77
CA PRO A 502 3.35 -33.28 13.99
C PRO A 502 3.47 -32.31 15.17
N GLY A 503 2.39 -32.04 15.92
CA GLY A 503 2.38 -31.03 16.99
C GLY A 503 2.37 -29.60 16.46
N GLY A 504 2.21 -28.62 17.34
CA GLY A 504 2.23 -27.20 17.00
C GLY A 504 1.04 -26.76 16.18
N PHE A 505 1.28 -26.04 15.08
CA PHE A 505 0.25 -25.49 14.20
C PHE A 505 0.40 -26.06 12.78
N PRO A 506 0.03 -27.33 12.51
CA PRO A 506 0.02 -27.89 11.16
C PRO A 506 -0.87 -27.10 10.21
N LEU A 507 -0.49 -27.12 8.94
CA LEU A 507 -1.28 -26.56 7.84
C LEU A 507 -2.58 -27.35 7.67
N VAL A 508 -3.73 -26.68 7.63
CA VAL A 508 -5.06 -27.31 7.49
C VAL A 508 -5.70 -26.99 6.15
N SER A 509 -5.48 -25.79 5.63
CA SER A 509 -5.97 -25.41 4.31
C SER A 509 -5.04 -24.39 3.68
N ALA A 510 -4.94 -24.46 2.35
CA ALA A 510 -4.17 -23.53 1.55
C ALA A 510 -4.91 -23.24 0.26
N ASN A 511 -4.94 -21.97 -0.14
CA ASN A 511 -5.36 -21.51 -1.46
C ASN A 511 -4.53 -20.28 -1.86
N GLU A 512 -4.78 -19.72 -3.05
CA GLU A 512 -4.01 -18.59 -3.57
C GLU A 512 -4.12 -17.30 -2.73
N LYS A 513 -5.18 -17.16 -1.93
CA LYS A 513 -5.50 -15.95 -1.14
C LYS A 513 -5.17 -16.08 0.34
N GLN A 514 -5.18 -17.29 0.89
CA GLN A 514 -4.90 -17.51 2.30
C GLN A 514 -4.43 -18.93 2.61
N VAL A 515 -3.72 -19.07 3.72
CA VAL A 515 -3.42 -20.35 4.36
C VAL A 515 -3.88 -20.34 5.81
N THR A 516 -4.32 -21.49 6.32
CA THR A 516 -4.77 -21.64 7.71
C THR A 516 -3.95 -22.72 8.38
N PHE A 517 -3.32 -22.36 9.49
CA PHE A 517 -2.68 -23.27 10.42
C PHE A 517 -3.56 -23.42 11.66
N ARG A 518 -3.65 -24.65 12.20
CA ARG A 518 -4.48 -24.94 13.37
C ARG A 518 -3.67 -25.67 14.42
N ARG A 519 -3.85 -25.27 15.67
CA ARG A 519 -3.31 -25.95 16.85
C ARG A 519 -3.63 -27.45 16.80
N ALA A 520 -2.58 -28.28 16.84
CA ALA A 520 -2.66 -29.73 16.73
C ALA A 520 -3.41 -30.36 17.91
N ILE A 521 -3.11 -29.91 19.13
CA ILE A 521 -3.75 -30.39 20.36
C ILE A 521 -4.63 -29.27 20.93
N PRO A 522 -5.97 -29.40 20.87
CA PRO A 522 -6.87 -28.38 21.37
C PRO A 522 -6.77 -28.26 22.90
N GLU A 523 -6.92 -27.04 23.40
CA GLU A 523 -6.96 -26.80 24.85
C GLU A 523 -8.21 -27.39 25.49
N PRO A 524 -8.10 -27.92 26.73
CA PRO A 524 -9.25 -28.45 27.46
C PRO A 524 -10.30 -27.37 27.74
N ASN A 525 -11.56 -27.78 27.91
CA ASN A 525 -12.63 -26.88 28.30
C ASN A 525 -12.48 -26.41 29.76
N GLY A 526 -13.03 -25.24 30.06
CA GLY A 526 -13.12 -24.71 31.43
C GLY A 526 -11.89 -23.94 31.91
N LEU A 527 -10.98 -23.57 31.00
CA LEU A 527 -9.87 -22.68 31.32
C LEU A 527 -10.33 -21.23 31.48
N ASP A 528 -9.67 -20.48 32.37
CA ASP A 528 -9.91 -19.05 32.57
C ASP A 528 -9.53 -18.21 31.34
N ARG A 529 -8.52 -18.67 30.60
CA ARG A 529 -7.99 -18.02 29.39
C ARG A 529 -7.58 -19.09 28.39
N TYR A 530 -7.92 -18.84 27.14
CA TYR A 530 -7.47 -19.65 26.01
C TYR A 530 -6.37 -18.95 25.24
N HIS A 531 -5.68 -19.70 24.38
CA HIS A 531 -4.66 -19.18 23.46
C HIS A 531 -5.10 -19.37 22.01
N ILE A 532 -4.25 -18.92 21.09
CA ILE A 532 -4.51 -19.01 19.65
C ILE A 532 -4.77 -20.47 19.27
N THR A 533 -5.93 -20.68 18.61
CA THR A 533 -6.33 -21.97 18.04
C THR A 533 -6.04 -22.03 16.55
N GLU A 534 -6.22 -20.93 15.82
CA GLU A 534 -5.93 -20.85 14.39
C GLU A 534 -5.13 -19.60 14.04
N ILE A 535 -4.21 -19.77 13.10
CA ILE A 535 -3.44 -18.69 12.47
C ILE A 535 -3.83 -18.67 11.00
N ILE A 536 -4.31 -17.54 10.53
CA ILE A 536 -4.78 -17.36 9.17
C ILE A 536 -3.89 -16.32 8.50
N GLU A 537 -2.99 -16.75 7.62
CA GLU A 537 -2.23 -15.81 6.79
C GLU A 537 -3.06 -15.46 5.56
N LYS A 538 -3.37 -14.17 5.37
CA LYS A 538 -4.07 -13.63 4.21
C LYS A 538 -3.10 -12.89 3.30
N ARG A 539 -3.12 -13.25 2.02
CA ARG A 539 -2.30 -12.62 0.99
C ARG A 539 -2.91 -11.29 0.55
N TYR A 540 -2.07 -10.27 0.46
CA TYR A 540 -2.36 -8.98 -0.16
C TYR A 540 -1.35 -8.69 -1.26
N ASP A 541 -1.72 -7.87 -2.24
CA ASP A 541 -0.86 -7.58 -3.39
C ASP A 541 0.40 -6.78 -3.01
N ASN A 542 0.31 -5.95 -1.98
CA ASN A 542 1.42 -5.14 -1.48
C ASN A 542 1.23 -4.75 0.00
N HIS A 543 2.31 -4.25 0.59
CA HIS A 543 2.36 -3.85 2.00
C HIS A 543 1.39 -2.70 2.36
N GLU A 544 1.08 -1.79 1.43
CA GLU A 544 0.14 -0.68 1.68
C GLU A 544 -1.33 -1.15 1.73
N ARG A 545 -1.68 -2.20 0.97
CA ARG A 545 -2.99 -2.86 1.09
C ARG A 545 -3.08 -3.65 2.40
N ALA A 546 -2.02 -4.35 2.78
CA ALA A 546 -1.96 -5.06 4.05
C ALA A 546 -2.05 -4.10 5.26
N LEU A 547 -1.41 -2.91 5.18
CA LEU A 547 -1.51 -1.87 6.22
C LEU A 547 -2.94 -1.34 6.36
N ARG A 548 -3.63 -1.06 5.27
CA ARG A 548 -5.05 -0.66 5.31
C ARG A 548 -5.93 -1.73 5.93
N ALA A 549 -5.70 -3.00 5.58
CA ALA A 549 -6.42 -4.12 6.19
C ALA A 549 -6.17 -4.23 7.71
N LEU A 550 -4.98 -3.83 8.20
CA LEU A 550 -4.68 -3.76 9.63
C LEU A 550 -5.46 -2.61 10.30
N GLU A 551 -5.53 -1.45 9.66
CA GLU A 551 -6.27 -0.27 10.14
C GLU A 551 -7.78 -0.56 10.19
N GLU A 552 -8.32 -1.20 9.16
CA GLU A 552 -9.73 -1.62 9.05
C GLU A 552 -10.12 -2.76 10.00
N GLY A 553 -9.12 -3.50 10.52
CA GLY A 553 -9.32 -4.62 11.44
C GLY A 553 -9.66 -5.94 10.78
N GLU A 554 -9.35 -6.07 9.49
CA GLU A 554 -9.39 -7.36 8.79
C GLU A 554 -8.27 -8.30 9.26
N VAL A 555 -7.10 -7.72 9.59
CA VAL A 555 -5.94 -8.43 10.12
C VAL A 555 -5.53 -7.81 11.46
N ALA A 556 -4.89 -8.62 12.30
CA ALA A 556 -4.42 -8.20 13.62
C ALA A 556 -2.90 -7.96 13.66
N MET A 557 -2.16 -8.42 12.64
CA MET A 557 -0.70 -8.41 12.62
C MET A 557 -0.14 -8.35 11.20
N LEU A 558 1.00 -7.69 11.05
CA LEU A 558 1.80 -7.58 9.82
C LEU A 558 3.29 -7.83 10.13
N PRO A 559 3.91 -8.89 9.61
CA PRO A 559 5.34 -9.13 9.73
C PRO A 559 6.13 -8.43 8.62
N ASN A 560 7.38 -8.05 8.93
CA ASN A 560 8.41 -7.67 7.97
C ASN A 560 8.02 -6.52 7.02
N LEU A 561 7.37 -5.47 7.55
CA LEU A 561 7.05 -4.30 6.72
C LEU A 561 8.33 -3.57 6.26
N PRO A 562 8.31 -2.99 5.05
CA PRO A 562 9.44 -2.22 4.56
C PRO A 562 9.75 -0.97 5.41
N ASP A 563 11.02 -0.60 5.44
CA ASP A 563 11.53 0.48 6.28
C ASP A 563 10.77 1.81 6.13
N TRP A 564 10.49 2.24 4.90
CA TRP A 564 9.81 3.51 4.65
C TRP A 564 8.41 3.56 5.27
N ILE A 565 7.74 2.41 5.40
CA ILE A 565 6.46 2.31 6.10
C ILE A 565 6.70 2.39 7.61
N ILE A 566 7.69 1.67 8.14
CA ILE A 566 8.05 1.72 9.56
C ILE A 566 8.38 3.15 10.00
N ARG A 567 9.21 3.88 9.25
CA ARG A 567 9.57 5.28 9.56
C ARG A 567 8.36 6.21 9.53
N ARG A 568 7.38 5.95 8.67
CA ARG A 568 6.11 6.72 8.62
C ARG A 568 5.22 6.43 9.83
N LEU A 569 5.20 5.19 10.30
CA LEU A 569 4.37 4.75 11.43
C LEU A 569 4.97 5.16 12.78
N ARG A 570 6.30 5.02 12.93
CA ARG A 570 7.03 5.46 14.12
C ARG A 570 6.98 6.99 14.22
N GLY A 571 6.41 7.50 15.30
CA GLY A 571 6.17 8.94 15.49
C GLY A 571 4.74 9.39 15.22
N ASN A 572 3.88 8.53 14.64
CA ASN A 572 2.44 8.76 14.64
C ASN A 572 1.84 8.32 15.98
N LYS A 573 1.66 9.28 16.90
CA LYS A 573 1.12 9.02 18.24
C LYS A 573 -0.25 8.34 18.23
N GLU A 574 -1.09 8.60 17.22
CA GLU A 574 -2.42 7.97 17.14
C GLU A 574 -2.31 6.50 16.75
N PHE A 575 -1.40 6.18 15.82
CA PHE A 575 -1.10 4.80 15.46
C PHE A 575 -0.52 4.02 16.65
N GLU A 576 0.47 4.58 17.34
CA GLU A 576 1.13 3.94 18.50
C GLU A 576 0.19 3.76 19.72
N LYS A 577 -0.95 4.47 19.78
CA LYS A 577 -1.99 4.20 20.78
C LYS A 577 -2.71 2.88 20.51
N GLN A 578 -2.86 2.47 19.25
CA GLN A 578 -3.67 1.32 18.85
C GLN A 578 -2.83 0.08 18.49
N TYR A 579 -1.57 0.29 18.08
CA TYR A 579 -0.68 -0.75 17.60
C TYR A 579 0.67 -0.73 18.32
N PHE A 580 1.32 -1.89 18.38
CA PHE A 580 2.73 -2.02 18.74
C PHE A 580 3.57 -2.12 17.45
N VAL A 581 4.72 -1.46 17.44
CA VAL A 581 5.75 -1.58 16.40
C VAL A 581 6.99 -2.16 17.05
N GLN A 582 7.09 -3.49 17.02
CA GLN A 582 8.13 -4.23 17.73
C GLN A 582 9.30 -4.54 16.81
N LYS A 583 10.53 -4.24 17.23
CA LYS A 583 11.74 -4.59 16.49
C LYS A 583 12.10 -6.06 16.77
N TYR A 584 12.55 -6.80 15.76
CA TYR A 584 13.13 -8.12 15.99
C TYR A 584 14.54 -8.01 16.57
N ALA A 585 14.93 -8.97 17.42
CA ALA A 585 16.30 -9.07 17.93
C ALA A 585 17.32 -9.33 16.82
N MET A 586 16.89 -10.01 15.74
CA MET A 586 17.71 -10.46 14.62
C MET A 586 17.43 -9.63 13.35
N PRO A 587 18.43 -8.92 12.79
CA PRO A 587 18.27 -8.26 11.50
C PRO A 587 18.31 -9.29 10.36
N THR A 588 17.66 -8.97 9.25
CA THR A 588 17.71 -9.78 8.03
C THR A 588 18.92 -9.38 7.20
N THR A 589 19.78 -10.34 6.86
CA THR A 589 20.95 -10.11 6.02
C THR A 589 20.62 -10.39 4.56
N HIS A 590 21.05 -9.49 3.68
CA HIS A 590 20.89 -9.59 2.23
C HIS A 590 22.24 -9.92 1.58
N VAL A 591 22.26 -10.97 0.76
CA VAL A 591 23.46 -11.43 0.06
C VAL A 591 23.14 -11.86 -1.37
N ILE A 592 24.14 -11.79 -2.25
CA ILE A 592 24.13 -12.60 -3.47
C ILE A 592 24.90 -13.88 -3.16
N GLN A 593 24.15 -14.98 -3.10
CA GLN A 593 24.67 -16.33 -3.03
C GLN A 593 25.28 -16.69 -4.39
N LEU A 594 26.46 -17.31 -4.37
CA LEU A 594 27.13 -17.81 -5.57
C LEU A 594 26.99 -19.32 -5.62
N ASN A 595 26.66 -19.85 -6.80
CA ASN A 595 26.58 -21.29 -6.98
C ASN A 595 27.99 -21.88 -6.92
N PRO A 596 28.30 -22.77 -5.95
CA PRO A 596 29.63 -23.36 -5.83
C PRO A 596 30.03 -24.22 -7.04
N ARG A 597 29.05 -24.65 -7.85
CA ARG A 597 29.27 -25.45 -9.07
C ARG A 597 29.35 -24.62 -10.36
N SER A 598 29.16 -23.30 -10.28
CA SER A 598 29.29 -22.42 -11.45
C SER A 598 30.75 -22.36 -11.92
N ARG A 599 30.99 -22.75 -13.18
CA ARG A 599 32.34 -22.73 -13.77
C ARG A 599 32.87 -21.31 -13.90
N SER A 600 32.03 -20.37 -14.35
CA SER A 600 32.41 -18.96 -14.54
C SER A 600 32.75 -18.30 -13.21
N LEU A 601 31.94 -18.55 -12.17
CA LEU A 601 32.19 -18.02 -10.83
C LEU A 601 33.27 -18.78 -10.06
N GLY A 602 33.97 -19.74 -10.67
CA GLY A 602 35.18 -20.35 -10.11
C GLY A 602 36.35 -19.37 -10.00
N PHE A 603 36.41 -18.36 -10.88
CA PHE A 603 37.46 -17.34 -10.91
C PHE A 603 37.25 -16.29 -9.82
N ARG A 604 38.24 -16.13 -8.93
CA ARG A 604 38.16 -15.18 -7.81
C ARG A 604 38.05 -13.73 -8.30
N GLU A 605 38.76 -13.41 -9.37
CA GLU A 605 38.81 -12.10 -9.98
C GLU A 605 37.43 -11.70 -10.53
N LEU A 606 36.66 -12.65 -11.07
CA LEU A 606 35.29 -12.38 -11.53
C LEU A 606 34.36 -12.06 -10.36
N ARG A 607 34.44 -12.84 -9.27
CA ARG A 607 33.64 -12.61 -8.07
C ARG A 607 33.96 -11.24 -7.44
N ARG A 608 35.24 -10.85 -7.42
CA ARG A 608 35.67 -9.52 -6.97
C ARG A 608 35.22 -8.41 -7.92
N ALA A 609 35.28 -8.62 -9.23
CA ALA A 609 34.78 -7.66 -10.21
C ALA A 609 33.29 -7.39 -10.02
N LEU A 610 32.49 -8.45 -9.82
CA LEU A 610 31.06 -8.36 -9.50
C LEU A 610 30.81 -7.54 -8.24
N PHE A 611 31.55 -7.79 -7.15
CA PHE A 611 31.41 -7.05 -5.90
C PHE A 611 31.82 -5.57 -6.04
N GLN A 612 33.00 -5.29 -6.61
CA GLN A 612 33.55 -3.93 -6.70
C GLN A 612 32.78 -3.02 -7.65
N ALA A 613 32.01 -3.59 -8.58
CA ALA A 613 31.09 -2.82 -9.43
C ALA A 613 29.90 -2.24 -8.64
N ILE A 614 29.60 -2.74 -7.44
CA ILE A 614 28.37 -2.43 -6.70
C ILE A 614 28.60 -1.29 -5.72
N ASP A 615 27.89 -0.18 -5.93
CA ASP A 615 27.78 0.89 -4.94
C ASP A 615 26.70 0.52 -3.90
N ARG A 616 27.09 -0.29 -2.91
CA ARG A 616 26.17 -0.89 -1.92
C ARG A 616 25.44 0.16 -1.08
N GLU A 617 26.15 1.19 -0.63
CA GLU A 617 25.56 2.25 0.19
C GLU A 617 24.47 3.00 -0.60
N ARG A 618 24.78 3.35 -1.84
CA ARG A 618 23.81 4.03 -2.69
C ARG A 618 22.57 3.19 -2.97
N LEU A 619 22.73 1.90 -3.28
CA LEU A 619 21.60 1.01 -3.50
C LEU A 619 20.72 0.83 -2.25
N LEU A 620 21.36 0.72 -1.08
CA LEU A 620 20.67 0.64 0.21
C LEU A 620 19.80 1.89 0.43
N TYR A 621 20.34 3.08 0.25
CA TYR A 621 19.59 4.33 0.51
C TYR A 621 18.55 4.64 -0.57
N GLU A 622 18.89 4.54 -1.85
CA GLU A 622 17.99 4.91 -2.96
C GLU A 622 16.80 3.94 -3.09
N ILE A 623 17.04 2.62 -2.99
CA ILE A 623 16.03 1.61 -3.34
C ILE A 623 15.41 0.95 -2.11
N VAL A 624 16.24 0.52 -1.15
CA VAL A 624 15.79 -0.31 -0.03
C VAL A 624 15.14 0.54 1.06
N LEU A 625 15.85 1.58 1.52
CA LEU A 625 15.36 2.48 2.56
C LEU A 625 14.52 3.63 1.96
N ARG A 626 14.69 3.93 0.67
CA ARG A 626 14.06 5.08 -0.04
C ARG A 626 14.34 6.41 0.66
N ASP A 627 15.56 6.57 1.17
CA ASP A 627 16.05 7.79 1.80
C ASP A 627 16.90 8.58 0.79
N GLN A 628 16.24 9.45 0.03
CA GLN A 628 16.90 10.24 -1.02
C GLN A 628 17.94 11.20 -0.44
N GLU A 629 17.68 11.76 0.74
CA GLU A 629 18.60 12.69 1.39
C GLU A 629 19.90 11.98 1.81
N LEU A 630 19.80 10.77 2.38
CA LEU A 630 20.99 10.00 2.77
C LEU A 630 21.78 9.53 1.55
N ALA A 631 21.08 9.19 0.47
CA ALA A 631 21.69 8.84 -0.80
C ALA A 631 22.48 10.01 -1.40
N ASP A 632 21.89 11.20 -1.45
CA ASP A 632 22.52 12.40 -2.01
C ASP A 632 23.73 12.84 -1.19
N GLN A 633 23.62 12.81 0.15
CA GLN A 633 24.75 13.13 1.03
C GLN A 633 25.89 12.10 0.93
N SER A 634 25.57 10.80 0.80
CA SER A 634 26.60 9.75 0.61
C SER A 634 27.34 9.90 -0.73
N LYS A 635 26.61 10.29 -1.78
CA LYS A 635 27.19 10.61 -3.09
C LYS A 635 28.09 11.85 -3.01
N GLU A 636 27.65 12.88 -2.31
CA GLU A 636 28.41 14.10 -2.09
C GLU A 636 29.71 13.81 -1.32
N LEU A 637 29.65 12.99 -0.27
CA LEU A 637 30.83 12.54 0.47
C LEU A 637 31.83 11.83 -0.45
N THR A 638 31.35 10.95 -1.33
CA THR A 638 32.19 10.23 -2.29
C THR A 638 32.87 11.18 -3.27
N ARG A 639 32.16 12.22 -3.75
CA ARG A 639 32.73 13.26 -4.61
C ARG A 639 33.79 14.07 -3.87
N LEU A 640 33.46 14.60 -2.70
CA LEU A 640 34.37 15.46 -1.91
C LEU A 640 35.63 14.71 -1.49
N THR A 641 35.55 13.42 -1.17
CA THR A 641 36.71 12.59 -0.81
C THR A 641 37.71 12.45 -1.98
N ARG A 642 37.26 12.59 -3.24
CA ARG A 642 38.14 12.57 -4.42
C ARG A 642 38.72 13.95 -4.75
N GLU A 643 37.97 15.00 -4.46
CA GLU A 643 38.32 16.38 -4.85
C GLU A 643 39.12 17.13 -3.78
N ARG A 644 38.92 16.80 -2.49
CA ARG A 644 39.54 17.50 -1.35
C ARG A 644 40.63 16.67 -0.66
N PRO A 645 41.66 17.30 -0.09
CA PRO A 645 42.68 16.60 0.68
C PRO A 645 42.11 16.04 1.99
N ALA A 646 42.75 14.97 2.50
CA ALA A 646 42.41 14.42 3.81
C ALA A 646 42.61 15.46 4.93
N GLY A 647 41.65 15.57 5.85
CA GLY A 647 41.68 16.54 6.95
C GLY A 647 40.98 17.88 6.68
N ASP A 648 40.34 18.04 5.51
CA ASP A 648 39.45 19.19 5.24
C ASP A 648 38.29 19.26 6.26
N ALA A 649 38.07 20.43 6.87
CA ALA A 649 37.15 20.57 7.99
C ALA A 649 35.69 20.26 7.62
N ASP A 650 35.24 20.67 6.43
CA ASP A 650 33.87 20.40 5.97
C ASP A 650 33.69 18.91 5.65
N LEU A 651 34.71 18.29 5.03
CA LEU A 651 34.71 16.86 4.74
C LEU A 651 34.63 16.02 6.02
N GLU A 652 35.43 16.35 7.03
CA GLU A 652 35.40 15.65 8.32
C GLU A 652 34.08 15.88 9.07
N LYS A 653 33.52 17.09 9.02
CA LYS A 653 32.19 17.38 9.57
C LYS A 653 31.11 16.53 8.90
N LEU A 654 31.10 16.47 7.57
CA LEU A 654 30.14 15.67 6.81
C LEU A 654 30.29 14.17 7.12
N LYS A 655 31.51 13.67 7.29
CA LYS A 655 31.75 12.28 7.72
C LYS A 655 31.14 11.98 9.08
N VAL A 656 31.31 12.87 10.06
CA VAL A 656 30.75 12.70 11.41
C VAL A 656 29.22 12.72 11.37
N GLU A 657 28.63 13.71 10.69
CA GLU A 657 27.18 13.82 10.53
C GLU A 657 26.59 12.58 9.86
N LEU A 658 27.20 12.12 8.77
CA LEU A 658 26.76 10.90 8.10
C LEU A 658 26.95 9.66 8.96
N ARG A 659 28.05 9.53 9.70
CA ARG A 659 28.25 8.39 10.61
C ARG A 659 27.13 8.31 11.65
N ASP A 660 26.80 9.42 12.28
CA ASP A 660 25.80 9.46 13.34
C ASP A 660 24.40 9.19 12.76
N ARG A 661 24.09 9.75 11.58
CA ARG A 661 22.84 9.47 10.87
C ARG A 661 22.73 8.00 10.43
N LYS A 662 23.81 7.44 9.88
CA LYS A 662 23.92 6.01 9.51
C LYS A 662 23.74 5.10 10.72
N ALA A 663 24.23 5.48 11.90
CA ALA A 663 24.07 4.69 13.12
C ALA A 663 22.61 4.58 13.58
N THR A 664 21.78 5.60 13.27
CA THR A 664 20.34 5.61 13.57
C THR A 664 19.47 5.01 12.46
N SER A 665 20.05 4.66 11.31
CA SER A 665 19.35 4.03 10.19
C SER A 665 18.93 2.61 10.54
N HIS A 666 17.75 2.19 10.04
CA HIS A 666 17.28 0.81 10.16
C HIS A 666 17.96 -0.16 9.19
N GLY A 667 18.90 0.31 8.37
CA GLY A 667 19.68 -0.53 7.45
C GLY A 667 21.13 -0.09 7.38
N ARG A 668 22.04 -1.07 7.26
CA ARG A 668 23.49 -0.87 7.25
C ARG A 668 24.20 -1.84 6.31
N VAL A 669 25.21 -1.35 5.60
CA VAL A 669 26.06 -2.18 4.71
C VAL A 669 26.85 -3.16 5.57
N THR A 670 26.90 -4.43 5.15
CA THR A 670 27.58 -5.51 5.89
C THR A 670 28.60 -6.23 5.03
N ASN A 671 29.61 -6.82 5.67
CA ASN A 671 30.63 -7.65 5.01
C ASN A 671 30.50 -9.14 5.40
N SER A 672 29.48 -9.48 6.19
CA SER A 672 29.22 -10.83 6.70
C SER A 672 27.88 -11.38 6.23
N PRO A 673 27.68 -12.71 6.22
CA PRO A 673 26.40 -13.34 5.97
C PRO A 673 25.54 -13.49 7.25
N PHE A 674 26.09 -13.13 8.40
CA PHE A 674 25.46 -13.10 9.72
C PHE A 674 25.47 -11.67 10.28
N PRO A 675 24.65 -11.35 11.30
CA PRO A 675 24.53 -10.00 11.84
C PRO A 675 25.87 -9.40 12.28
N GLN A 676 26.07 -8.09 12.09
CA GLN A 676 27.30 -7.38 12.46
C GLN A 676 27.70 -7.50 13.93
N PHE A 677 26.73 -7.72 14.83
CA PHE A 677 26.99 -7.92 16.25
C PHE A 677 27.37 -9.36 16.61
N SER A 678 27.36 -10.30 15.66
CA SER A 678 27.68 -11.70 15.91
C SER A 678 29.15 -11.90 16.32
N TYR A 679 29.39 -12.85 17.22
CA TYR A 679 30.75 -13.27 17.62
C TYR A 679 31.62 -13.73 16.43
N ALA A 680 30.98 -14.17 15.32
CA ALA A 680 31.64 -14.67 14.13
C ALA A 680 32.23 -13.58 13.22
N VAL A 681 31.84 -12.31 13.44
CA VAL A 681 32.38 -11.19 12.68
C VAL A 681 33.84 -11.01 13.04
N SER A 682 34.72 -11.07 12.03
CA SER A 682 36.14 -10.84 12.28
C SER A 682 36.38 -9.34 12.40
N PRO A 683 36.98 -8.86 13.51
CA PRO A 683 37.29 -7.44 13.68
C PRO A 683 38.41 -6.95 12.75
N ARG A 684 39.08 -7.87 12.04
CA ARG A 684 40.23 -7.58 11.16
C ARG A 684 39.86 -7.59 9.67
N LEU A 685 38.59 -7.38 9.34
CA LEU A 685 38.17 -7.33 7.94
C LEU A 685 38.61 -6.02 7.30
N PRO A 686 39.33 -6.07 6.17
CA PRO A 686 39.61 -4.86 5.41
C PRO A 686 38.32 -4.35 4.76
N GLU A 687 38.13 -3.04 4.79
CA GLU A 687 37.14 -2.38 3.95
C GLU A 687 37.51 -2.58 2.48
N GLN A 688 36.57 -3.09 1.68
CA GLN A 688 36.69 -3.11 0.23
C GLN A 688 35.71 -2.08 -0.34
N PRO A 689 36.20 -0.89 -0.73
CA PRO A 689 35.33 0.14 -1.27
C PRO A 689 34.86 -0.23 -2.68
N PHE A 690 33.79 0.45 -3.10
CA PHE A 690 33.36 0.47 -4.49
C PHE A 690 34.50 1.02 -5.37
N ASP A 691 34.91 0.24 -6.38
CA ASP A 691 35.98 0.60 -7.32
C ASP A 691 35.67 0.06 -8.72
N LEU A 692 35.09 0.94 -9.54
CA LEU A 692 34.70 0.62 -10.90
C LEU A 692 35.90 0.33 -11.81
N SER A 693 37.03 1.01 -11.60
CA SER A 693 38.22 0.84 -12.42
C SER A 693 38.86 -0.52 -12.19
N SER A 694 38.99 -0.92 -10.92
CA SER A 694 39.47 -2.26 -10.57
C SER A 694 38.51 -3.35 -11.06
N SER A 695 37.20 -3.12 -10.96
CA SER A 695 36.19 -4.04 -11.53
C SER A 695 36.38 -4.27 -13.03
N VAL A 696 36.49 -3.20 -13.82
CA VAL A 696 36.73 -3.30 -15.28
C VAL A 696 38.03 -4.03 -15.61
N ALA A 697 39.12 -3.71 -14.90
CA ALA A 697 40.41 -4.36 -15.11
C ALA A 697 40.35 -5.87 -14.83
N MET A 698 39.68 -6.27 -13.73
CA MET A 698 39.47 -7.68 -13.41
C MET A 698 38.58 -8.38 -14.44
N THR A 699 37.52 -7.73 -14.91
CA THR A 699 36.66 -8.29 -15.97
C THR A 699 37.44 -8.58 -17.25
N ILE A 700 38.28 -7.63 -17.70
CA ILE A 700 39.13 -7.82 -18.90
C ILE A 700 40.09 -8.98 -18.71
N ALA A 701 40.76 -9.05 -17.54
CA ALA A 701 41.70 -10.12 -17.22
C ALA A 701 41.03 -11.51 -17.23
N VAL A 702 39.84 -11.62 -16.65
CA VAL A 702 39.06 -12.87 -16.65
C VAL A 702 38.58 -13.22 -18.05
N ALA A 703 38.08 -12.26 -18.82
CA ALA A 703 37.62 -12.50 -20.19
C ALA A 703 38.75 -13.10 -21.05
N GLN A 704 39.99 -12.61 -20.89
CA GLN A 704 41.17 -13.18 -21.57
C GLN A 704 41.44 -14.63 -21.14
N GLN A 705 41.32 -14.95 -19.85
CA GLN A 705 41.48 -16.31 -19.35
C GLN A 705 40.39 -17.27 -19.84
N MET A 706 39.19 -16.76 -20.13
CA MET A 706 38.03 -17.52 -20.61
C MET A 706 37.94 -17.64 -22.14
N GLY A 707 38.97 -17.18 -22.89
CA GLY A 707 38.96 -17.28 -24.37
C GLY A 707 38.29 -16.10 -25.08
N GLY A 708 38.11 -14.96 -24.41
CA GLY A 708 37.76 -13.68 -25.00
C GLY A 708 36.44 -13.07 -24.48
N THR A 709 35.49 -13.88 -24.04
CA THR A 709 34.19 -13.40 -23.54
C THR A 709 33.75 -14.16 -22.29
N ILE A 710 33.10 -13.44 -21.37
CA ILE A 710 32.50 -14.04 -20.17
C ILE A 710 31.10 -14.55 -20.55
N PRO A 711 30.75 -15.81 -20.24
CA PRO A 711 29.40 -16.33 -20.48
C PRO A 711 28.34 -15.51 -19.74
N ILE A 712 27.11 -15.50 -20.27
CA ILE A 712 25.97 -14.88 -19.60
C ILE A 712 25.71 -15.61 -18.29
N LEU A 713 25.72 -14.88 -17.17
CA LEU A 713 25.44 -15.44 -15.85
C LEU A 713 23.93 -15.42 -15.59
N ARG A 714 23.43 -16.44 -14.90
CA ARG A 714 22.01 -16.59 -14.60
C ARG A 714 21.74 -16.27 -13.14
N MET A 715 20.86 -15.31 -12.89
CA MET A 715 20.56 -14.80 -11.56
C MET A 715 19.13 -15.18 -11.12
N ALA A 716 19.01 -16.03 -10.11
CA ALA A 716 17.76 -16.34 -9.44
C ALA A 716 17.39 -15.21 -8.46
N VAL A 717 16.17 -14.70 -8.56
CA VAL A 717 15.73 -13.56 -7.75
C VAL A 717 14.35 -13.85 -7.16
N PRO A 718 14.16 -13.64 -5.85
CA PRO A 718 12.84 -13.70 -5.24
C PRO A 718 11.86 -12.71 -5.92
N PRO A 719 10.57 -13.03 -6.08
CA PRO A 719 9.59 -12.19 -6.79
C PRO A 719 9.22 -10.88 -6.08
N GLU A 720 9.66 -10.68 -4.83
CA GLU A 720 9.34 -9.51 -4.03
C GLU A 720 9.94 -8.21 -4.61
N GLU A 721 9.26 -7.08 -4.35
CA GLU A 721 9.58 -5.76 -4.96
C GLU A 721 11.03 -5.33 -4.77
N ILE A 722 11.56 -5.43 -3.54
CA ILE A 722 12.92 -4.98 -3.21
C ILE A 722 13.98 -5.85 -3.90
N PRO A 723 14.01 -7.19 -3.73
CA PRO A 723 14.92 -8.06 -4.48
C PRO A 723 14.91 -7.83 -5.99
N GLN A 724 13.72 -7.71 -6.60
CA GLN A 724 13.57 -7.47 -8.04
C GLN A 724 14.14 -6.12 -8.47
N ALA A 725 13.85 -5.05 -7.73
CA ALA A 725 14.38 -3.72 -8.02
C ALA A 725 15.91 -3.68 -7.93
N ILE A 726 16.48 -4.34 -6.91
CA ILE A 726 17.93 -4.44 -6.74
C ILE A 726 18.56 -5.27 -7.86
N ALA A 727 18.01 -6.44 -8.18
CA ALA A 727 18.56 -7.29 -9.25
C ALA A 727 18.60 -6.59 -10.60
N LYS A 728 17.52 -5.89 -11.00
CA LYS A 728 17.50 -5.08 -12.22
C LYS A 728 18.59 -4.01 -12.25
N ARG A 729 18.87 -3.38 -11.09
CA ARG A 729 19.93 -2.39 -10.97
C ARG A 729 21.32 -3.04 -11.04
N LEU A 730 21.52 -4.19 -10.41
CA LEU A 730 22.76 -4.96 -10.47
C LEU A 730 23.08 -5.41 -11.90
N VAL A 731 22.11 -5.96 -12.63
CA VAL A 731 22.25 -6.34 -14.05
C VAL A 731 22.72 -5.14 -14.89
N THR A 732 22.12 -3.97 -14.69
CA THR A 732 22.52 -2.73 -15.39
C THR A 732 23.96 -2.33 -15.08
N VAL A 733 24.36 -2.44 -13.82
CA VAL A 733 25.70 -2.07 -13.34
C VAL A 733 26.75 -3.05 -13.87
N TRP A 734 26.49 -4.34 -13.80
CA TRP A 734 27.39 -5.38 -14.31
C TRP A 734 27.55 -5.33 -15.83
N GLY A 735 26.47 -5.03 -16.57
CA GLY A 735 26.54 -4.84 -18.02
C GLY A 735 27.50 -3.71 -18.43
N ARG A 736 27.61 -2.64 -17.64
CA ARG A 736 28.54 -1.53 -17.91
C ARG A 736 30.01 -1.91 -17.78
N VAL A 737 30.32 -2.91 -16.96
CA VAL A 737 31.69 -3.41 -16.80
C VAL A 737 31.99 -4.62 -17.69
N GLY A 738 31.05 -5.02 -18.55
CA GLY A 738 31.20 -6.13 -19.50
C GLY A 738 30.78 -7.51 -18.97
N ILE A 739 30.00 -7.56 -17.89
CA ILE A 739 29.45 -8.80 -17.34
C ILE A 739 27.94 -8.86 -17.60
N ASN A 740 27.52 -9.78 -18.47
CA ASN A 740 26.11 -9.95 -18.81
C ASN A 740 25.44 -10.90 -17.82
N VAL A 741 24.32 -10.46 -17.25
CA VAL A 741 23.54 -11.23 -16.28
C VAL A 741 22.08 -11.19 -16.66
N GLU A 742 21.42 -12.36 -16.67
CA GLU A 742 19.99 -12.51 -16.95
C GLU A 742 19.26 -12.98 -15.70
N ILE A 743 18.09 -12.39 -15.43
CA ILE A 743 17.23 -12.80 -14.31
C ILE A 743 16.40 -13.99 -14.79
N VAL A 744 16.52 -15.13 -14.10
CA VAL A 744 15.78 -16.35 -14.46
C VAL A 744 14.36 -16.34 -13.91
N GLY A 745 13.44 -16.93 -14.67
CA GLY A 745 12.07 -17.19 -14.25
C GLY A 745 11.97 -18.42 -13.34
N GLU A 746 10.77 -18.68 -12.84
CA GLU A 746 10.48 -19.79 -11.91
C GLU A 746 10.78 -21.17 -12.52
N GLU A 747 10.57 -21.34 -13.82
CA GLU A 747 10.78 -22.60 -14.56
C GLU A 747 12.26 -22.99 -14.70
N GLU A 748 13.18 -22.06 -14.43
CA GLU A 748 14.62 -22.23 -14.66
C GLU A 748 15.44 -22.30 -13.35
N ALA A 749 14.76 -22.49 -12.21
CA ALA A 749 15.33 -22.39 -10.86
C ALA A 749 16.56 -23.28 -10.61
N ASP A 750 16.67 -24.43 -11.30
CA ASP A 750 17.78 -25.38 -11.14
C ASP A 750 19.09 -24.93 -11.82
N SER A 751 19.03 -23.88 -12.64
CA SER A 751 20.09 -23.51 -13.58
C SER A 751 20.59 -22.08 -13.35
N TRP A 752 21.04 -21.83 -12.12
CA TRP A 752 21.47 -20.53 -11.62
C TRP A 752 22.99 -20.47 -11.37
N ASP A 753 23.58 -19.29 -11.56
CA ASP A 753 24.95 -18.96 -11.15
C ASP A 753 24.96 -18.07 -9.90
N LEU A 754 24.03 -17.12 -9.84
CA LEU A 754 23.86 -16.13 -8.78
C LEU A 754 22.45 -16.27 -8.20
N ALA A 755 22.27 -16.06 -6.90
CA ALA A 755 20.94 -16.00 -6.32
C ALA A 755 20.84 -14.90 -5.26
N TYR A 756 19.83 -14.04 -5.36
CA TYR A 756 19.56 -13.04 -4.32
C TYR A 756 18.90 -13.73 -3.13
N ARG A 757 19.56 -13.69 -1.96
CA ARG A 757 19.09 -14.38 -0.75
C ARG A 757 18.92 -13.40 0.40
N THR A 758 17.83 -13.58 1.13
CA THR A 758 17.62 -12.99 2.46
C THR A 758 17.69 -14.11 3.48
N LEU A 759 18.37 -13.86 4.61
CA LEU A 759 18.47 -14.86 5.68
C LEU A 759 18.77 -14.22 7.04
N GLN A 760 18.40 -14.94 8.09
CA GLN A 760 18.85 -14.74 9.47
C GLN A 760 19.72 -15.95 9.83
N LEU A 761 21.04 -15.78 9.79
CA LEU A 761 21.97 -16.83 10.17
C LEU A 761 22.19 -16.74 11.68
N GLU A 762 21.54 -17.66 12.40
CA GLU A 762 21.42 -17.60 13.84
C GLU A 762 22.69 -18.15 14.53
N GLU A 763 23.18 -19.32 14.12
CA GLU A 763 24.36 -19.95 14.74
C GLU A 763 25.48 -20.16 13.72
N PRO A 764 26.43 -19.21 13.58
CA PRO A 764 27.46 -19.28 12.54
C PRO A 764 28.32 -20.53 12.53
N ILE A 765 28.66 -21.08 13.69
CA ILE A 765 29.51 -22.30 13.78
C ILE A 765 28.85 -23.48 13.06
N THR A 766 27.53 -23.64 13.15
CA THR A 766 26.81 -24.74 12.49
C THR A 766 26.29 -24.33 11.11
N ASP A 767 25.75 -23.12 10.97
CA ASP A 767 24.94 -22.74 9.82
C ASP A 767 25.80 -22.31 8.62
N LEU A 768 27.07 -21.96 8.82
CA LEU A 768 27.97 -21.56 7.71
C LEU A 768 28.13 -22.66 6.65
N TRP A 769 28.13 -23.93 7.05
CA TRP A 769 28.27 -25.03 6.11
C TRP A 769 27.09 -25.09 5.15
N THR A 770 25.86 -25.16 5.67
CA THR A 770 24.61 -25.23 4.89
C THR A 770 24.37 -23.94 4.10
N PHE A 771 24.82 -22.79 4.63
CA PHE A 771 24.84 -21.53 3.89
C PHE A 771 25.72 -21.62 2.64
N LEU A 772 26.94 -22.15 2.74
CA LEU A 772 27.88 -22.23 1.62
C LEU A 772 27.49 -23.30 0.59
N THR A 773 27.04 -24.48 1.04
CA THR A 773 26.65 -25.58 0.14
C THR A 773 25.28 -25.38 -0.49
N VAL A 774 24.44 -24.50 0.09
CA VAL A 774 23.03 -24.32 -0.30
C VAL A 774 22.26 -25.64 -0.17
N GLN A 775 22.61 -26.44 0.83
CA GLN A 775 21.96 -27.72 1.14
C GLN A 775 21.28 -27.64 2.51
N PRO A 776 20.18 -28.40 2.71
CA PRO A 776 19.48 -28.42 4.00
C PRO A 776 20.31 -29.05 5.12
N HIS A 777 21.22 -29.98 4.79
CA HIS A 777 22.09 -30.69 5.73
C HIS A 777 23.56 -30.56 5.33
N ALA A 778 24.46 -30.66 6.32
CA ALA A 778 25.89 -30.62 6.09
C ALA A 778 26.39 -32.02 5.70
N ARG A 779 26.75 -32.22 4.43
CA ARG A 779 27.41 -33.44 3.95
C ARG A 779 28.78 -33.14 3.39
N VAL A 780 29.71 -34.07 3.60
CA VAL A 780 31.10 -33.96 3.12
C VAL A 780 31.16 -34.01 1.59
N GLU A 781 30.27 -34.78 0.96
CA GLU A 781 30.16 -34.83 -0.51
C GLU A 781 29.87 -33.46 -1.15
N ASP A 782 29.08 -32.63 -0.48
CA ASP A 782 28.72 -31.29 -0.94
C ASP A 782 29.89 -30.30 -0.89
N LEU A 783 30.95 -30.64 -0.16
CA LEU A 783 32.17 -29.84 -0.15
C LEU A 783 33.05 -30.06 -1.38
N ALA A 784 32.77 -31.08 -2.21
CA ALA A 784 33.58 -31.41 -3.38
C ALA A 784 33.95 -30.20 -4.28
N PRO A 785 33.04 -29.24 -4.57
CA PRO A 785 33.34 -28.08 -5.42
C PRO A 785 34.30 -27.05 -4.79
N PHE A 786 34.54 -27.10 -3.47
CA PHE A 786 35.35 -26.11 -2.77
C PHE A 786 36.85 -26.42 -2.80
N PRO A 787 37.71 -25.40 -2.66
CA PRO A 787 39.15 -25.62 -2.50
C PRO A 787 39.49 -26.29 -1.18
N ASP A 788 40.63 -26.98 -1.12
CA ASP A 788 41.02 -27.80 0.03
C ASP A 788 41.15 -27.02 1.33
N TRP A 789 41.62 -25.76 1.27
CA TRP A 789 41.70 -24.91 2.46
C TRP A 789 40.31 -24.69 3.09
N LEU A 790 39.27 -24.48 2.27
CA LEU A 790 37.92 -24.21 2.75
C LEU A 790 37.31 -25.49 3.34
N LYS A 791 37.55 -26.64 2.69
CA LYS A 791 37.17 -27.95 3.22
C LYS A 791 37.78 -28.18 4.60
N GLN A 792 39.09 -27.96 4.71
CA GLN A 792 39.84 -28.16 5.96
C GLN A 792 39.38 -27.23 7.07
N GLU A 793 39.14 -25.95 6.78
CA GLU A 793 38.67 -24.99 7.80
C GLU A 793 37.25 -25.27 8.27
N LEU A 794 36.33 -25.63 7.37
CA LEU A 794 34.97 -26.05 7.76
C LEU A 794 35.01 -27.32 8.62
N ILE A 795 35.80 -28.32 8.23
CA ILE A 795 35.98 -29.55 9.02
C ILE A 795 36.66 -29.25 10.35
N ALA A 796 37.65 -28.34 10.40
CA ALA A 796 38.32 -27.95 11.63
C ALA A 796 37.41 -27.20 12.60
N LEU A 797 36.57 -26.31 12.08
CA LEU A 797 35.54 -25.60 12.84
C LEU A 797 34.56 -26.60 13.46
N ASP A 798 34.09 -27.55 12.67
CA ASP A 798 33.16 -28.60 13.10
C ASP A 798 33.80 -29.56 14.13
N ARG A 799 35.10 -29.83 14.01
CA ARG A 799 35.83 -30.69 14.95
C ARG A 799 36.24 -29.99 16.23
N SER A 800 36.04 -28.68 16.35
CA SER A 800 36.39 -27.96 17.57
C SER A 800 35.49 -28.41 18.72
N SER A 801 36.07 -28.55 19.90
CA SER A 801 35.33 -28.76 21.16
C SER A 801 35.48 -27.57 22.12
N ASP A 802 36.34 -26.61 21.79
CA ASP A 802 36.61 -25.41 22.58
C ASP A 802 35.93 -24.20 21.92
N TRP A 803 35.19 -23.43 22.73
CA TRP A 803 34.44 -22.27 22.27
C TRP A 803 35.34 -21.18 21.71
N ASN A 804 36.39 -20.79 22.44
CA ASN A 804 37.27 -19.71 22.01
C ASN A 804 37.97 -20.09 20.70
N ARG A 805 38.41 -21.35 20.59
CA ARG A 805 39.01 -21.86 19.36
C ARG A 805 38.01 -21.87 18.20
N ALA A 806 36.76 -22.27 18.45
CA ALA A 806 35.72 -22.25 17.42
C ALA A 806 35.43 -20.82 16.93
N VAL A 807 35.39 -19.84 17.83
CA VAL A 807 35.23 -18.42 17.49
C VAL A 807 36.41 -17.94 16.62
N GLU A 808 37.65 -18.24 17.01
CA GLU A 808 38.85 -17.90 16.22
C GLU A 808 38.85 -18.52 14.82
N LEU A 809 38.46 -19.80 14.73
CA LEU A 809 38.35 -20.53 13.47
C LEU A 809 37.25 -19.92 12.60
N CYS A 810 36.09 -19.61 13.19
CA CYS A 810 34.97 -18.97 12.47
C CYS A 810 35.36 -17.57 11.96
N GLN A 811 36.03 -16.75 12.76
CA GLN A 811 36.53 -15.44 12.34
C GLN A 811 37.64 -15.54 11.29
N THR A 812 38.48 -16.58 11.35
CA THR A 812 39.51 -16.83 10.32
C THR A 812 38.86 -17.25 9.01
N LEU A 813 37.95 -18.21 9.06
CA LEU A 813 37.13 -18.64 7.93
C LEU A 813 36.41 -17.45 7.30
N HIS A 814 35.78 -16.59 8.10
CA HIS A 814 35.12 -15.38 7.61
C HIS A 814 36.08 -14.45 6.83
N ARG A 815 37.30 -14.21 7.32
CA ARG A 815 38.31 -13.42 6.59
C ARG A 815 38.70 -14.08 5.26
N HIS A 816 38.86 -15.39 5.24
CA HIS A 816 39.22 -16.11 4.01
C HIS A 816 38.07 -16.12 3.00
N LEU A 817 36.84 -16.34 3.45
CA LEU A 817 35.64 -16.24 2.62
C LEU A 817 35.47 -14.82 2.02
N TRP A 818 35.77 -13.79 2.81
CA TRP A 818 35.80 -12.39 2.36
C TRP A 818 36.90 -12.14 1.32
N SER A 819 38.12 -12.65 1.57
CA SER A 819 39.24 -12.54 0.62
C SER A 819 38.94 -13.23 -0.71
N ASP A 820 38.25 -14.36 -0.67
CA ASP A 820 37.89 -15.16 -1.86
C ASP A 820 36.58 -14.75 -2.52
N MET A 821 35.81 -13.80 -1.93
CA MET A 821 34.47 -13.41 -2.37
C MET A 821 33.56 -14.61 -2.65
N ARG A 822 33.41 -15.51 -1.67
CA ARG A 822 32.54 -16.71 -1.83
C ARG A 822 31.04 -16.40 -1.80
N PHE A 823 30.69 -15.22 -1.30
CA PHE A 823 29.36 -14.61 -1.38
C PHE A 823 29.57 -13.10 -1.52
N ILE A 824 28.55 -12.37 -1.99
CA ILE A 824 28.58 -10.91 -2.09
C ILE A 824 27.60 -10.37 -1.03
N PRO A 825 28.09 -9.90 0.12
CA PRO A 825 27.21 -9.31 1.12
C PRO A 825 26.80 -7.90 0.70
N LEU A 826 25.52 -7.59 0.91
CA LEU A 826 24.94 -6.31 0.53
C LEU A 826 24.75 -5.44 1.77
N TRP A 827 23.77 -5.77 2.59
CA TRP A 827 23.37 -5.01 3.78
C TRP A 827 22.59 -5.91 4.74
N GLU A 828 22.43 -5.45 5.97
CA GLU A 828 21.46 -5.99 6.91
C GLU A 828 20.40 -4.94 7.24
N LEU A 829 19.16 -5.39 7.40
CA LEU A 829 18.00 -4.57 7.70
C LEU A 829 17.39 -4.99 9.03
N ASP A 830 17.06 -4.01 9.86
CA ASP A 830 16.23 -4.21 11.03
C ASP A 830 14.82 -4.61 10.58
N GLY A 831 14.33 -5.75 11.03
CA GLY A 831 12.96 -6.17 10.80
C GLY A 831 12.04 -5.73 11.94
N TYR A 832 10.75 -5.56 11.61
CA TYR A 832 9.73 -5.16 12.57
C TYR A 832 8.46 -6.02 12.43
N LEU A 833 7.80 -6.26 13.56
CA LEU A 833 6.49 -6.86 13.68
C LEU A 833 5.50 -5.80 14.14
N ILE A 834 4.43 -5.58 13.37
CA ILE A 834 3.35 -4.67 13.76
C ILE A 834 2.13 -5.49 14.14
N TYR A 835 1.54 -5.20 15.30
CA TYR A 835 0.34 -5.89 15.75
C TYR A 835 -0.54 -5.00 16.61
N ARG A 836 -1.83 -5.34 16.65
CA ARG A 836 -2.83 -4.70 17.49
C ARG A 836 -2.55 -4.94 18.97
N LYS A 837 -2.83 -3.95 19.83
CA LYS A 837 -2.59 -4.09 21.28
C LYS A 837 -3.40 -5.20 21.95
N GLN A 838 -4.47 -5.68 21.31
CA GLN A 838 -5.26 -6.82 21.76
C GLN A 838 -4.52 -8.17 21.62
N VAL A 839 -3.48 -8.25 20.79
CA VAL A 839 -2.61 -9.42 20.72
C VAL A 839 -1.63 -9.36 21.91
N ARG A 840 -1.70 -10.35 22.79
CA ARG A 840 -0.87 -10.46 24.00
C ARG A 840 0.01 -11.70 23.94
N GLY A 841 1.06 -11.72 24.74
CA GLY A 841 1.99 -12.85 24.84
C GLY A 841 3.15 -12.79 23.84
N VAL A 842 3.20 -11.76 22.99
CA VAL A 842 4.33 -11.49 22.10
C VAL A 842 5.57 -11.13 22.95
N PRO A 843 6.74 -11.76 22.72
CA PRO A 843 7.99 -11.38 23.37
C PRO A 843 8.35 -9.90 23.15
N GLN A 844 9.11 -9.31 24.08
CA GLN A 844 9.59 -7.92 23.93
C GLN A 844 10.59 -7.78 22.78
N GLU A 845 11.48 -8.75 22.58
CA GLU A 845 12.44 -8.73 21.48
C GLU A 845 12.36 -10.07 20.74
N PRO A 846 11.30 -10.29 19.93
CA PRO A 846 11.18 -11.56 19.22
C PRO A 846 12.33 -11.70 18.23
N LEU A 847 12.91 -12.89 18.10
CA LEU A 847 13.88 -13.22 17.06
C LEU A 847 13.21 -13.27 15.69
N HIS A 848 11.98 -13.79 15.63
CA HIS A 848 11.23 -13.97 14.40
C HIS A 848 9.72 -13.95 14.63
N CYS A 849 8.97 -13.88 13.52
CA CYS A 849 7.51 -14.00 13.53
C CYS A 849 7.07 -15.35 14.12
N TYR A 850 6.04 -15.32 14.97
CA TYR A 850 5.46 -16.48 15.68
C TYR A 850 6.32 -17.10 16.79
N GLU A 851 7.36 -16.40 17.25
CA GLU A 851 8.09 -16.87 18.42
C GLU A 851 7.17 -16.98 19.66
N GLN A 852 7.20 -18.14 20.32
CA GLN A 852 6.35 -18.45 21.48
C GLN A 852 4.84 -18.35 21.21
N ILE A 853 4.40 -18.62 19.97
CA ILE A 853 3.01 -18.49 19.54
C ILE A 853 1.98 -19.25 20.42
N ASP A 854 2.39 -20.35 21.05
CA ASP A 854 1.57 -21.13 22.00
C ASP A 854 1.08 -20.31 23.19
N ARG A 855 1.83 -19.27 23.59
CA ARG A 855 1.53 -18.36 24.72
C ARG A 855 0.73 -17.14 24.31
N TRP A 856 0.51 -16.96 23.01
CA TRP A 856 -0.18 -15.78 22.51
C TRP A 856 -1.68 -15.94 22.66
N ASN A 857 -2.35 -14.83 22.84
CA ASN A 857 -3.80 -14.77 22.80
C ASN A 857 -4.27 -13.45 22.20
N VAL A 858 -5.51 -13.47 21.72
CA VAL A 858 -6.14 -12.32 21.06
C VAL A 858 -7.38 -11.95 21.86
N GLU A 859 -7.33 -10.80 22.53
CA GLU A 859 -8.50 -10.22 23.20
C GLU A 859 -9.55 -9.84 22.15
N ALA A 860 -10.83 -10.02 22.48
CA ALA A 860 -11.91 -9.70 21.55
C ALA A 860 -11.88 -8.22 21.17
N TRP A 861 -11.77 -7.93 19.88
CA TRP A 861 -11.85 -6.58 19.34
C TRP A 861 -13.27 -6.27 18.88
N TYR A 862 -13.76 -5.07 19.23
CA TYR A 862 -15.07 -4.58 18.84
C TYR A 862 -14.91 -3.18 18.24
N ALA A 863 -15.38 -2.99 17.00
CA ALA A 863 -15.07 -1.79 16.21
C ALA A 863 -15.51 -0.46 16.87
N ASN A 864 -16.56 -0.46 17.70
CA ASN A 864 -17.00 0.74 18.41
C ASN A 864 -16.11 1.15 19.60
N ASP A 865 -15.16 0.31 20.02
CA ASP A 865 -14.23 0.64 21.11
C ASP A 865 -13.09 1.59 20.66
N ALA A 866 -13.07 1.96 19.37
CA ALA A 866 -12.07 2.85 18.76
C ALA A 866 -12.52 4.31 18.59
N ASN A 867 -13.64 4.72 19.19
CA ASN A 867 -14.08 6.12 19.23
C ASN A 867 -13.67 6.81 20.53
#